data_AF-A0A9X3S6X9-F1
#
_entry.id   AF-A0A9X3S6X9-F1
#
_cell.length_a   1.000
_cell.length_b   1.000
_cell.length_c   1.000
_cell.angle_alpha   90.00
_cell.angle_beta   90.00
_cell.angle_gamma   90.00
#
_symmetry.space_group_name_H-M   'P 1'
#
loop_
_entity.id
_entity.type
_entity.pdbx_description
1 polymer ?
#
loop_
_entity_poly.entity_id
_entity_poly.type
_entity_poly.pdbx_seq_one_letter_code
_entity_poly.pdbx_strand_id
1 'polypeptide(L)'
;MRINQIRRIAAAGVVSAIALSGAFGVGTAAAVDYTLPSLWQSYKDDFTMGTFGNWNSQQALYHYRANSIPNNLKLDSQIGTSATNSLSRQAYVAKVAQINADATLTADQKAAAIEDANQQIVLQPTTGNGQAEQILQSIQAYNATLPADQKKVVRGHVFAWHGGQQPNWFFTNGFYYDAAHPDWASPQTMLKRLDNYIHAMTNKYAKYSDVIVAWDVVNESVDDYTGQIRNADDAQVGQWGRIFRRPDLDGDPDARLTAESAWVRQAFESARKWENAAGVHWKLYYNDYQDSNKLYEPKESQTIKLLKPIHAAGNIDGYGMQGRLAWAYPTIDMLRKQIDAGLTVADEISITESDIRSDFEPNPDYDPSQPTRRVTEADGADPSHQWPTYGSCSWTNRAAANGNTFDVCNSPVRRIPAWGTASNDTLANSPDIMRKQADFAADWMDLLLSYKGKVALYDWDGTSDSSTFNRTTGGHLWSGLSGNPEKYSFFAVIGAPAREKLRDAIARVDTLVPATYATDAWQKVTAARDAAKALVSTRIYSIDGVNAVKSATAALTDAIGAYEATTADGTVGGAVPATLSLTLGAAAAFPPFVPGVENDYTATTTATVLSTAGDATLSVSDPGFLTNGAFALSDPLRVAFSRSAWTAPVTNDPVAVTFRQHIGATQPLRTGSYSKTLTFTLSTTTP
;
A
#
# COMPACT_ATOMS: atom_id res chain seq x y z
N MET A 1 -10.88 -3.16 39.59
CA MET A 1 -11.60 -1.88 39.40
C MET A 1 -11.83 -1.47 37.92
N ARG A 2 -11.65 -2.37 36.92
CA ARG A 2 -11.71 -2.02 35.47
C ARG A 2 -12.72 -2.81 34.63
N ILE A 3 -13.81 -3.31 35.21
CA ILE A 3 -14.93 -3.92 34.43
C ILE A 3 -16.04 -2.88 34.17
N ASN A 4 -16.11 -1.81 34.97
CA ASN A 4 -17.16 -0.79 34.87
C ASN A 4 -16.89 0.31 33.81
N GLN A 5 -15.67 0.44 33.30
CA GLN A 5 -15.36 1.41 32.22
C GLN A 5 -15.76 0.90 30.84
N ILE A 6 -15.65 -0.40 30.57
CA ILE A 6 -16.01 -1.01 29.27
C ILE A 6 -17.52 -1.01 29.08
N ARG A 7 -18.32 -1.26 30.13
CA ARG A 7 -19.78 -1.13 30.09
C ARG A 7 -20.27 0.30 29.86
N ARG A 8 -19.51 1.33 30.27
CA ARG A 8 -19.89 2.74 30.07
C ARG A 8 -19.65 3.24 28.64
N ILE A 9 -18.63 2.73 27.94
CA ILE A 9 -18.37 3.08 26.54
C ILE A 9 -19.38 2.41 25.60
N ALA A 10 -19.72 1.14 25.86
CA ALA A 10 -20.81 0.46 25.16
C ALA A 10 -22.17 1.14 25.43
N ALA A 11 -22.45 1.52 26.68
CA ALA A 11 -23.67 2.26 27.02
C ALA A 11 -23.73 3.66 26.39
N ALA A 12 -22.61 4.37 26.22
CA ALA A 12 -22.60 5.68 25.56
C ALA A 12 -22.92 5.56 24.05
N GLY A 13 -22.36 4.57 23.36
CA GLY A 13 -22.68 4.31 21.94
C GLY A 13 -24.13 3.87 21.72
N VAL A 14 -24.67 3.03 22.63
CA VAL A 14 -26.07 2.56 22.59
C VAL A 14 -27.06 3.68 22.92
N VAL A 15 -26.76 4.54 23.91
CA VAL A 15 -27.63 5.67 24.29
C VAL A 15 -27.67 6.75 23.20
N SER A 16 -26.53 7.03 22.54
CA SER A 16 -26.51 7.98 21.41
C SER A 16 -27.24 7.45 20.16
N ALA A 17 -27.06 6.18 19.79
CA ALA A 17 -27.77 5.60 18.65
C ALA A 17 -29.30 5.54 18.84
N ILE A 18 -29.76 5.25 20.07
CA ILE A 18 -31.19 5.17 20.40
C ILE A 18 -31.82 6.56 20.54
N ALA A 19 -31.12 7.56 21.13
CA ALA A 19 -31.67 8.91 21.31
C ALA A 19 -31.79 9.72 20.00
N LEU A 20 -30.93 9.47 19.01
CA LEU A 20 -30.95 10.17 17.70
C LEU A 20 -31.93 9.56 16.68
N SER A 21 -32.48 8.38 16.96
CA SER A 21 -33.44 7.70 16.07
C SER A 21 -34.76 8.46 15.86
N GLY A 22 -35.14 9.32 16.81
CA GLY A 22 -36.38 10.09 16.76
C GLY A 22 -36.38 11.32 15.84
N ALA A 23 -35.20 11.81 15.43
CA ALA A 23 -35.10 13.11 14.72
C ALA A 23 -34.79 12.99 13.21
N PHE A 24 -34.29 11.85 12.72
CA PHE A 24 -33.72 11.75 11.37
C PHE A 24 -34.32 10.66 10.47
N GLY A 25 -35.42 10.02 10.90
CA GLY A 25 -36.10 8.98 10.12
C GLY A 25 -35.25 7.72 9.95
N VAL A 26 -35.53 6.68 10.72
CA VAL A 26 -34.82 5.40 10.60
C VAL A 26 -35.29 4.71 9.32
N GLY A 27 -34.37 4.44 8.38
CA GLY A 27 -34.64 3.57 7.24
C GLY A 27 -35.02 2.17 7.73
N THR A 28 -36.09 1.60 7.17
CA THR A 28 -36.63 0.30 7.59
C THR A 28 -35.75 -0.86 7.12
N ALA A 29 -34.70 -1.23 7.86
CA ALA A 29 -34.09 -2.57 7.81
C ALA A 29 -33.13 -2.89 8.99
N ALA A 30 -33.31 -4.10 9.53
CA ALA A 30 -32.41 -4.97 10.34
C ALA A 30 -32.06 -4.58 11.80
N ALA A 31 -32.36 -5.52 12.72
CA ALA A 31 -31.95 -5.50 14.12
C ALA A 31 -30.42 -5.63 14.25
N VAL A 32 -29.81 -4.74 15.03
CA VAL A 32 -28.41 -4.81 15.44
C VAL A 32 -28.34 -5.49 16.80
N ASP A 33 -27.46 -6.49 16.95
CA ASP A 33 -27.09 -6.99 18.26
C ASP A 33 -26.05 -6.06 18.90
N TYR A 34 -26.53 -5.10 19.69
CA TYR A 34 -25.69 -4.14 20.42
C TYR A 34 -24.81 -4.77 21.51
N THR A 35 -24.96 -6.07 21.80
CA THR A 35 -24.03 -6.78 22.68
C THR A 35 -22.72 -7.14 21.97
N LEU A 36 -22.72 -7.17 20.65
CA LEU A 36 -21.53 -7.44 19.83
C LEU A 36 -20.70 -6.16 19.62
N PRO A 37 -19.36 -6.26 19.50
CA PRO A 37 -18.50 -5.12 19.20
C PRO A 37 -18.82 -4.47 17.85
N SER A 38 -18.70 -3.15 17.79
CA SER A 38 -18.75 -2.40 16.52
C SER A 38 -17.53 -2.71 15.64
N LEU A 39 -17.73 -2.75 14.31
CA LEU A 39 -16.65 -3.01 13.34
C LEU A 39 -15.67 -1.83 13.30
N TRP A 40 -16.17 -0.61 13.11
CA TRP A 40 -15.30 0.58 13.06
C TRP A 40 -14.49 0.77 14.33
N GLN A 41 -15.05 0.46 15.50
CA GLN A 41 -14.32 0.55 16.77
C GLN A 41 -13.23 -0.51 16.89
N SER A 42 -13.46 -1.70 16.31
CA SER A 42 -12.50 -2.81 16.35
C SER A 42 -11.27 -2.54 15.48
N TYR A 43 -11.45 -1.75 14.41
CA TYR A 43 -10.43 -1.41 13.40
C TYR A 43 -9.96 0.06 13.46
N LYS A 44 -10.38 0.83 14.48
CA LYS A 44 -10.18 2.29 14.55
C LYS A 44 -8.72 2.75 14.45
N ASP A 45 -7.78 1.88 14.81
CA ASP A 45 -6.35 2.16 14.82
C ASP A 45 -5.66 1.61 13.56
N ASP A 46 -6.41 1.03 12.62
CA ASP A 46 -5.92 0.31 11.44
C ASP A 46 -6.37 0.98 10.14
N PHE A 47 -7.69 1.03 9.90
CA PHE A 47 -8.33 1.73 8.76
C PHE A 47 -9.82 2.01 9.05
N THR A 48 -10.43 2.91 8.28
CA THR A 48 -11.83 3.30 8.52
C THR A 48 -12.79 2.28 7.91
N MET A 49 -13.54 1.58 8.75
CA MET A 49 -14.66 0.73 8.30
C MET A 49 -15.87 1.58 7.91
N GLY A 50 -16.49 1.25 6.78
CA GLY A 50 -17.68 1.92 6.28
C GLY A 50 -18.62 1.01 5.48
N THR A 51 -19.53 1.63 4.74
CA THR A 51 -20.47 0.92 3.87
C THR A 51 -20.76 1.70 2.60
N PHE A 52 -20.88 0.98 1.49
CA PHE A 52 -21.45 1.46 0.25
C PHE A 52 -22.97 1.26 0.32
N GLY A 53 -23.74 2.35 0.43
CA GLY A 53 -25.19 2.27 0.63
C GLY A 53 -25.74 3.28 1.64
N ASN A 54 -26.81 2.92 2.35
CA ASN A 54 -27.50 3.84 3.26
C ASN A 54 -26.68 4.16 4.53
N TRP A 55 -26.49 5.44 4.84
CA TRP A 55 -25.72 5.89 6.01
C TRP A 55 -26.48 5.80 7.34
N ASN A 56 -27.82 5.79 7.30
CA ASN A 56 -28.69 5.97 8.48
C ASN A 56 -29.45 4.68 8.90
N SER A 57 -29.07 3.51 8.39
CA SER A 57 -29.58 2.24 8.94
C SER A 57 -29.04 2.02 10.35
N GLN A 58 -29.70 1.20 11.18
CA GLN A 58 -29.18 0.87 12.52
C GLN A 58 -27.77 0.26 12.43
N GLN A 59 -27.55 -0.62 11.46
CA GLN A 59 -26.23 -1.22 11.19
C GLN A 59 -25.20 -0.16 10.81
N ALA A 60 -25.54 0.77 9.91
CA ALA A 60 -24.62 1.82 9.48
C ALA A 60 -24.28 2.80 10.60
N LEU A 61 -25.24 3.13 11.46
CA LEU A 61 -25.00 3.97 12.62
C LEU A 61 -24.07 3.28 13.63
N TYR A 62 -24.24 1.98 13.88
CA TYR A 62 -23.50 1.24 14.90
C TYR A 62 -22.12 0.72 14.43
N HIS A 63 -22.06 0.04 13.29
CA HIS A 63 -20.86 -0.68 12.84
C HIS A 63 -19.91 0.14 11.98
N TYR A 64 -20.35 1.25 11.38
CA TYR A 64 -19.58 1.98 10.37
C TYR A 64 -19.23 3.41 10.77
N ARG A 65 -18.16 3.96 10.19
CA ARG A 65 -17.78 5.37 10.32
C ARG A 65 -17.74 6.06 8.97
N ALA A 66 -17.34 5.35 7.91
CA ALA A 66 -17.43 5.86 6.54
C ALA A 66 -18.72 5.43 5.83
N ASN A 67 -19.13 6.21 4.84
CA ASN A 67 -20.20 5.86 3.92
C ASN A 67 -19.88 6.33 2.49
N SER A 68 -19.99 5.43 1.52
CA SER A 68 -20.04 5.77 0.11
C SER A 68 -21.49 5.90 -0.32
N ILE A 69 -21.91 7.09 -0.76
CA ILE A 69 -23.28 7.32 -1.24
C ILE A 69 -23.37 6.95 -2.73
N PRO A 70 -24.02 5.82 -3.09
CA PRO A 70 -23.71 5.09 -4.31
C PRO A 70 -24.23 5.77 -5.59
N ASN A 71 -25.45 6.32 -5.52
CA ASN A 71 -26.14 6.84 -6.70
C ASN A 71 -26.40 8.34 -6.64
N ASN A 72 -26.03 9.00 -5.54
CA ASN A 72 -26.45 10.37 -5.29
C ASN A 72 -25.49 11.40 -5.85
N LEU A 73 -24.20 11.06 -5.97
CA LEU A 73 -23.15 11.99 -6.42
C LEU A 73 -22.65 11.72 -7.84
N LYS A 74 -23.10 10.64 -8.48
CA LYS A 74 -22.80 10.34 -9.89
C LYS A 74 -23.41 11.35 -10.86
N LEU A 75 -22.82 11.44 -12.04
CA LEU A 75 -23.07 12.48 -13.04
C LEU A 75 -24.54 12.67 -13.42
N ASP A 76 -25.26 11.62 -13.79
CA ASP A 76 -26.69 11.70 -14.18
C ASP A 76 -27.59 12.31 -13.07
N SER A 77 -27.22 12.10 -11.82
CA SER A 77 -27.92 12.57 -10.63
C SER A 77 -27.60 14.03 -10.32
N GLN A 78 -26.53 14.56 -10.92
CA GLN A 78 -26.10 15.95 -10.78
C GLN A 78 -26.47 16.83 -11.97
N ILE A 79 -26.69 16.25 -13.16
CA ILE A 79 -27.02 17.01 -14.38
C ILE A 79 -28.39 16.68 -14.96
N GLY A 80 -29.07 15.66 -14.43
CA GLY A 80 -30.38 15.21 -14.86
C GLY A 80 -30.33 14.25 -16.06
N THR A 81 -31.44 13.55 -16.31
CA THR A 81 -31.53 12.52 -17.36
C THR A 81 -32.38 12.92 -18.56
N SER A 82 -32.97 14.13 -18.56
CA SER A 82 -33.80 14.60 -19.67
C SER A 82 -32.98 14.76 -20.95
N ALA A 83 -33.25 13.90 -21.94
CA ALA A 83 -32.55 13.88 -23.23
C ALA A 83 -32.77 15.12 -24.10
N THR A 84 -33.86 15.86 -23.85
CA THR A 84 -34.30 16.98 -24.70
C THR A 84 -34.38 18.32 -23.98
N ASN A 85 -34.39 18.34 -22.65
CA ASN A 85 -34.64 19.55 -21.87
C ASN A 85 -33.84 19.64 -20.56
N SER A 86 -32.60 19.14 -20.55
CA SER A 86 -31.69 19.33 -19.40
C SER A 86 -31.42 20.82 -19.14
N LEU A 87 -31.01 21.17 -17.91
CA LEU A 87 -30.65 22.55 -17.58
C LEU A 87 -29.48 23.06 -18.43
N SER A 88 -28.53 22.17 -18.76
CA SER A 88 -27.41 22.47 -19.65
C SER A 88 -27.89 22.82 -21.05
N ARG A 89 -28.89 22.09 -21.60
CA ARG A 89 -29.52 22.40 -22.88
C ARG A 89 -30.22 23.76 -22.86
N GLN A 90 -31.00 24.04 -21.82
CA GLN A 90 -31.74 25.30 -21.70
C GLN A 90 -30.76 26.49 -21.67
N ALA A 91 -29.70 26.39 -20.86
CA ALA A 91 -28.66 27.41 -20.76
C ALA A 91 -27.92 27.60 -22.10
N TYR A 92 -27.56 26.50 -22.77
CA TYR A 92 -26.92 26.54 -24.08
C TYR A 92 -27.79 27.27 -25.12
N VAL A 93 -29.06 26.88 -25.27
CA VAL A 93 -29.97 27.49 -26.25
C VAL A 93 -30.15 28.98 -26.00
N ALA A 94 -30.31 29.38 -24.73
CA ALA A 94 -30.42 30.79 -24.36
C ALA A 94 -29.13 31.57 -24.69
N LYS A 95 -27.96 30.99 -24.40
CA LYS A 95 -26.67 31.64 -24.67
C LYS A 95 -26.40 31.77 -26.17
N VAL A 96 -26.70 30.74 -26.96
CA VAL A 96 -26.57 30.78 -28.43
C VAL A 96 -27.49 31.85 -29.04
N ALA A 97 -28.72 31.99 -28.53
CA ALA A 97 -29.62 33.05 -28.99
C ALA A 97 -29.05 34.45 -28.72
N GLN A 98 -28.44 34.66 -27.54
CA GLN A 98 -27.76 35.92 -27.21
C GLN A 98 -26.56 36.19 -28.14
N ILE A 99 -25.71 35.20 -28.36
CA ILE A 99 -24.53 35.31 -29.24
C ILE A 99 -24.96 35.65 -30.67
N ASN A 100 -26.00 35.00 -31.17
CA ASN A 100 -26.49 35.24 -32.52
C ASN A 100 -27.10 36.64 -32.68
N ALA A 101 -27.79 37.14 -31.65
CA ALA A 101 -28.36 38.49 -31.63
C ALA A 101 -27.31 39.61 -31.50
N ASP A 102 -26.11 39.30 -31.00
CA ASP A 102 -25.03 40.28 -30.88
C ASP A 102 -24.47 40.66 -32.26
N ALA A 103 -24.76 41.89 -32.71
CA ALA A 103 -24.30 42.42 -33.98
C ALA A 103 -22.82 42.86 -33.96
N THR A 104 -22.18 42.90 -32.79
CA THR A 104 -20.78 43.33 -32.64
C THR A 104 -19.79 42.18 -32.87
N LEU A 105 -20.25 40.93 -32.80
CA LEU A 105 -19.42 39.75 -33.01
C LEU A 105 -19.34 39.37 -34.50
N THR A 106 -18.13 39.10 -34.98
CA THR A 106 -17.91 38.47 -36.28
C THR A 106 -18.41 37.03 -36.29
N ALA A 107 -18.52 36.41 -37.47
CA ALA A 107 -18.92 35.00 -37.60
C ALA A 107 -17.99 34.07 -36.80
N ASP A 108 -16.67 34.28 -36.89
CA ASP A 108 -15.67 33.46 -36.17
C ASP A 108 -15.78 33.65 -34.65
N GLN A 109 -16.00 34.88 -34.19
CA GLN A 109 -16.21 35.16 -32.77
C GLN A 109 -17.49 34.50 -32.25
N LYS A 110 -18.57 34.49 -33.04
CA LYS A 110 -19.81 33.76 -32.70
C LYS A 110 -19.56 32.26 -32.61
N ALA A 111 -18.88 31.67 -33.60
CA ALA A 111 -18.56 30.25 -33.60
C ALA A 111 -17.75 29.85 -32.36
N ALA A 112 -16.72 30.63 -32.01
CA ALA A 112 -15.93 30.41 -30.81
C ALA A 112 -16.76 30.54 -29.52
N ALA A 113 -17.63 31.54 -29.42
CA ALA A 113 -18.50 31.73 -28.26
C ALA A 113 -19.58 30.63 -28.13
N ILE A 114 -20.07 30.09 -29.26
CA ILE A 114 -21.00 28.95 -29.26
C ILE A 114 -20.27 27.69 -28.79
N GLU A 115 -19.04 27.47 -29.23
CA GLU A 115 -18.23 26.35 -28.75
C GLU A 115 -17.89 26.48 -27.26
N ASP A 116 -17.59 27.68 -26.76
CA ASP A 116 -17.47 27.90 -25.31
C ASP A 116 -18.77 27.56 -24.56
N ALA A 117 -19.92 28.02 -25.04
CA ALA A 117 -21.23 27.65 -24.48
C ALA A 117 -21.48 26.14 -24.51
N ASN A 118 -20.99 25.45 -25.55
CA ASN A 118 -21.08 23.99 -25.70
C ASN A 118 -20.22 23.24 -24.66
N GLN A 119 -19.28 23.91 -24.00
CA GLN A 119 -18.43 23.32 -22.95
C GLN A 119 -19.01 23.52 -21.55
N GLN A 120 -20.02 24.38 -21.35
CA GLN A 120 -20.52 24.76 -20.04
C GLN A 120 -21.63 23.83 -19.53
N ILE A 121 -21.41 23.19 -18.38
CA ILE A 121 -22.39 22.33 -17.71
C ILE A 121 -23.13 23.10 -16.62
N VAL A 122 -24.43 22.80 -16.49
CA VAL A 122 -25.27 23.30 -15.41
C VAL A 122 -25.73 22.15 -14.54
N LEU A 123 -25.37 22.20 -13.25
CA LEU A 123 -25.82 21.25 -12.24
C LEU A 123 -27.28 21.52 -11.84
N GLN A 124 -28.01 20.46 -11.51
CA GLN A 124 -29.34 20.56 -10.91
C GLN A 124 -29.26 20.69 -9.37
N PRO A 125 -30.27 21.28 -8.72
CA PRO A 125 -30.41 21.23 -7.27
C PRO A 125 -30.52 19.78 -6.78
N THR A 126 -29.88 19.45 -5.65
CA THR A 126 -29.93 18.10 -5.06
C THR A 126 -30.37 18.12 -3.60
N THR A 127 -31.33 19.00 -3.28
CA THR A 127 -31.89 19.24 -1.93
C THR A 127 -33.18 18.47 -1.65
N GLY A 128 -33.71 17.73 -2.63
CA GLY A 128 -34.89 16.89 -2.47
C GLY A 128 -34.65 15.67 -1.58
N ASN A 129 -35.73 14.99 -1.21
CA ASN A 129 -35.62 13.82 -0.33
C ASN A 129 -34.77 12.71 -0.97
N GLY A 130 -33.80 12.18 -0.22
CA GLY A 130 -32.86 11.17 -0.68
C GLY A 130 -31.82 11.69 -1.67
N GLN A 131 -31.66 13.00 -1.86
CA GLN A 131 -30.64 13.58 -2.75
C GLN A 131 -29.39 14.00 -1.98
N ALA A 132 -28.28 14.17 -2.71
CA ALA A 132 -26.95 14.31 -2.12
C ALA A 132 -26.81 15.44 -1.09
N GLU A 133 -27.30 16.65 -1.36
CA GLU A 133 -27.15 17.76 -0.40
C GLU A 133 -27.96 17.52 0.88
N GLN A 134 -29.17 16.98 0.77
CA GLN A 134 -29.99 16.65 1.93
C GLN A 134 -29.34 15.56 2.79
N ILE A 135 -28.75 14.53 2.16
CA ILE A 135 -28.00 13.47 2.86
C ILE A 135 -26.81 14.07 3.61
N LEU A 136 -25.98 14.87 2.93
CA LEU A 136 -24.79 15.49 3.53
C LEU A 136 -25.14 16.43 4.69
N GLN A 137 -26.20 17.23 4.55
CA GLN A 137 -26.71 18.09 5.63
C GLN A 137 -27.17 17.27 6.84
N SER A 138 -27.82 16.13 6.60
CA SER A 138 -28.26 15.23 7.67
C SER A 138 -27.06 14.60 8.40
N ILE A 139 -26.01 14.24 7.66
CA ILE A 139 -24.76 13.75 8.25
C ILE A 139 -24.05 14.84 9.05
N GLN A 140 -23.99 16.09 8.56
CA GLN A 140 -23.44 17.22 9.31
C GLN A 140 -24.21 17.46 10.62
N ALA A 141 -25.55 17.43 10.57
CA ALA A 141 -26.40 17.56 11.75
C ALA A 141 -26.16 16.44 12.76
N TYR A 142 -26.01 15.19 12.30
CA TYR A 142 -25.66 14.05 13.14
C TYR A 142 -24.28 14.24 13.79
N ASN A 143 -23.28 14.62 12.99
CA ASN A 143 -21.89 14.84 13.42
C ASN A 143 -21.73 16.00 14.40
N ALA A 144 -22.62 16.99 14.39
CA ALA A 144 -22.57 18.12 15.32
C ALA A 144 -22.69 17.71 16.79
N THR A 145 -23.22 16.51 17.06
CA THR A 145 -23.39 15.96 18.41
C THR A 145 -22.26 15.02 18.85
N LEU A 146 -21.31 14.73 17.97
CA LEU A 146 -20.30 13.70 18.17
C LEU A 146 -18.88 14.27 18.34
N PRO A 147 -18.01 13.60 19.12
CA PRO A 147 -16.59 13.92 19.16
C PRO A 147 -15.93 13.60 17.81
N ALA A 148 -14.80 14.25 17.52
CA ALA A 148 -14.16 14.23 16.21
C ALA A 148 -13.80 12.83 15.70
N ASP A 149 -13.36 11.94 16.59
CA ASP A 149 -13.01 10.54 16.28
C ASP A 149 -14.23 9.68 15.92
N GLN A 150 -15.45 10.12 16.26
CA GLN A 150 -16.70 9.41 16.01
C GLN A 150 -17.53 9.97 14.86
N LYS A 151 -17.13 11.12 14.30
CA LYS A 151 -17.84 11.73 13.18
C LYS A 151 -17.87 10.80 11.97
N LYS A 152 -19.03 10.71 11.34
CA LYS A 152 -19.24 10.03 10.06
C LYS A 152 -18.53 10.79 8.95
N VAL A 153 -17.91 10.05 8.04
CA VAL A 153 -17.24 10.61 6.86
C VAL A 153 -17.84 10.00 5.60
N VAL A 154 -17.72 10.70 4.48
CA VAL A 154 -18.29 10.31 3.19
C VAL A 154 -17.20 10.17 2.14
N ARG A 155 -17.30 9.11 1.33
CA ARG A 155 -16.62 9.01 0.05
C ARG A 155 -17.60 9.45 -1.04
N GLY A 156 -17.17 10.39 -1.87
CA GLY A 156 -17.93 10.84 -3.02
C GLY A 156 -17.80 9.86 -4.18
N HIS A 157 -18.89 9.25 -4.59
CA HIS A 157 -18.93 8.31 -5.70
C HIS A 157 -19.97 8.82 -6.72
N VAL A 158 -19.60 9.34 -7.89
CA VAL A 158 -18.28 9.42 -8.56
C VAL A 158 -18.32 10.60 -9.56
N PHE A 159 -17.18 11.21 -9.92
CA PHE A 159 -17.19 12.24 -10.98
C PHE A 159 -17.47 11.66 -12.38
N ALA A 160 -16.74 10.64 -12.81
CA ALA A 160 -16.89 10.04 -14.13
C ALA A 160 -17.01 8.51 -14.08
N TRP A 161 -17.94 7.96 -14.85
CA TRP A 161 -18.20 6.52 -14.98
C TRP A 161 -18.56 6.20 -16.44
N HIS A 162 -19.28 5.11 -16.74
CA HIS A 162 -19.60 4.70 -18.10
C HIS A 162 -21.07 4.28 -18.28
N GLY A 163 -21.49 4.10 -19.53
CA GLY A 163 -22.73 3.42 -19.90
C GLY A 163 -23.99 4.16 -19.45
N GLY A 164 -24.94 3.42 -18.86
CA GLY A 164 -26.24 3.97 -18.43
C GLY A 164 -26.18 4.95 -17.25
N GLN A 165 -24.99 5.16 -16.68
CA GLN A 165 -24.75 6.04 -15.52
C GLN A 165 -24.52 7.49 -15.93
N GLN A 166 -24.47 7.74 -17.24
CA GLN A 166 -24.24 9.04 -17.83
C GLN A 166 -25.15 9.22 -19.05
N PRO A 167 -25.87 10.33 -19.16
CA PRO A 167 -26.82 10.49 -20.23
C PRO A 167 -26.09 10.85 -21.54
N ASN A 168 -26.51 10.25 -22.66
CA ASN A 168 -25.85 10.48 -23.96
C ASN A 168 -25.80 11.96 -24.37
N TRP A 169 -26.78 12.77 -23.96
CA TRP A 169 -26.79 14.21 -24.27
C TRP A 169 -25.59 14.95 -23.67
N PHE A 170 -24.98 14.43 -22.60
CA PHE A 170 -23.75 14.98 -22.04
C PHE A 170 -22.56 14.87 -23.01
N PHE A 171 -22.65 14.00 -24.01
CA PHE A 171 -21.59 13.73 -24.99
C PHE A 171 -21.88 14.31 -26.38
N THR A 172 -23.00 15.02 -26.54
CA THR A 172 -23.39 15.60 -27.84
C THR A 172 -23.34 17.12 -27.82
N ASN A 173 -23.22 17.71 -29.01
CA ASN A 173 -23.22 19.15 -29.20
C ASN A 173 -24.58 19.75 -28.82
N GLY A 174 -24.51 20.90 -28.16
CA GLY A 174 -25.65 21.61 -27.63
C GLY A 174 -26.44 20.86 -26.57
N PHE A 175 -25.92 19.79 -25.96
CA PHE A 175 -26.59 19.02 -24.91
C PHE A 175 -27.94 18.41 -25.33
N TYR A 176 -28.02 17.95 -26.58
CA TYR A 176 -29.21 17.34 -27.15
C TYR A 176 -28.87 16.01 -27.81
N TYR A 177 -29.61 14.96 -27.50
CA TYR A 177 -29.38 13.63 -28.08
C TYR A 177 -30.54 13.21 -28.99
N ASP A 178 -30.25 13.13 -30.29
CA ASP A 178 -31.07 12.41 -31.26
C ASP A 178 -30.45 11.02 -31.49
N ALA A 179 -31.21 9.97 -31.19
CA ALA A 179 -30.74 8.60 -31.39
C ALA A 179 -30.58 8.22 -32.87
N ALA A 180 -31.32 8.86 -33.78
CA ALA A 180 -31.23 8.59 -35.21
C ALA A 180 -30.00 9.26 -35.84
N HIS A 181 -29.67 10.47 -35.39
CA HIS A 181 -28.57 11.28 -35.92
C HIS A 181 -27.81 11.96 -34.78
N PRO A 182 -27.04 11.21 -33.98
CA PRO A 182 -26.36 11.79 -32.84
C PRO A 182 -25.21 12.71 -33.29
N ASP A 183 -25.25 13.96 -32.83
CA ASP A 183 -24.21 14.96 -33.07
C ASP A 183 -23.19 14.95 -31.92
N TRP A 184 -22.24 14.01 -31.97
CA TRP A 184 -21.24 13.81 -30.92
C TRP A 184 -20.27 15.01 -30.82
N ALA A 185 -19.94 15.39 -29.59
CA ALA A 185 -18.96 16.42 -29.32
C ALA A 185 -17.53 15.95 -29.67
N SER A 186 -16.63 16.89 -29.94
CA SER A 186 -15.22 16.56 -30.17
C SER A 186 -14.51 16.10 -28.89
N PRO A 187 -13.39 15.35 -28.98
CA PRO A 187 -12.53 15.08 -27.82
C PRO A 187 -12.17 16.34 -27.04
N GLN A 188 -11.80 17.43 -27.74
CA GLN A 188 -11.40 18.70 -27.13
C GLN A 188 -12.55 19.35 -26.35
N THR A 189 -13.74 19.36 -26.94
CA THR A 189 -14.97 19.84 -26.28
C THR A 189 -15.24 19.03 -25.01
N MET A 190 -15.10 17.69 -25.08
CA MET A 190 -15.36 16.82 -23.93
C MET A 190 -14.35 16.97 -22.79
N LEU A 191 -13.07 17.19 -23.09
CA LEU A 191 -12.07 17.48 -22.07
C LEU A 191 -12.40 18.79 -21.32
N LYS A 192 -12.81 19.84 -22.04
CA LYS A 192 -13.25 21.11 -21.43
C LYS A 192 -14.55 20.98 -20.65
N ARG A 193 -15.51 20.23 -21.18
CA ARG A 193 -16.78 19.94 -20.52
C ARG A 193 -16.58 19.17 -19.22
N LEU A 194 -15.63 18.23 -19.19
CA LEU A 194 -15.27 17.47 -17.98
C LEU A 194 -14.58 18.37 -16.93
N ASP A 195 -13.64 19.24 -17.33
CA ASP A 195 -13.04 20.26 -16.44
C ASP A 195 -14.12 21.16 -15.83
N ASN A 196 -15.03 21.69 -16.65
CA ASN A 196 -16.14 22.54 -16.19
C ASN A 196 -17.10 21.81 -15.24
N TYR A 197 -17.44 20.54 -15.54
CA TYR A 197 -18.29 19.73 -14.67
C TYR A 197 -17.63 19.48 -13.30
N ILE A 198 -16.36 19.06 -13.27
CA ILE A 198 -15.63 18.79 -12.03
C ILE A 198 -15.43 20.08 -11.23
N HIS A 199 -15.20 21.22 -11.89
CA HIS A 199 -15.17 22.53 -11.23
C HIS A 199 -16.51 22.85 -10.56
N ALA A 200 -17.63 22.71 -11.27
CA ALA A 200 -18.96 22.98 -10.73
C ALA A 200 -19.29 22.06 -9.55
N MET A 201 -18.95 20.78 -9.65
CA MET A 201 -19.12 19.81 -8.57
C MET A 201 -18.27 20.19 -7.36
N THR A 202 -17.00 20.52 -7.57
CA THR A 202 -16.08 20.94 -6.50
C THR A 202 -16.61 22.17 -5.78
N ASN A 203 -17.03 23.21 -6.51
CA ASN A 203 -17.61 24.41 -5.93
C ASN A 203 -18.87 24.12 -5.11
N LYS A 204 -19.74 23.23 -5.61
CA LYS A 204 -20.98 22.85 -4.92
C LYS A 204 -20.72 22.09 -3.62
N TYR A 205 -19.71 21.22 -3.60
CA TYR A 205 -19.47 20.28 -2.50
C TYR A 205 -18.32 20.64 -1.55
N ALA A 206 -17.48 21.64 -1.88
CA ALA A 206 -16.38 22.10 -1.02
C ALA A 206 -16.83 22.50 0.40
N LYS A 207 -18.05 23.03 0.53
CA LYS A 207 -18.67 23.37 1.84
C LYS A 207 -18.96 22.17 2.75
N TYR A 208 -18.89 20.95 2.21
CA TYR A 208 -19.05 19.69 2.96
C TYR A 208 -17.71 18.97 3.17
N SER A 209 -16.57 19.67 3.05
CA SER A 209 -15.23 19.09 3.23
C SER A 209 -14.94 18.62 4.66
N ASP A 210 -15.78 18.97 5.64
CA ASP A 210 -15.77 18.41 6.98
C ASP A 210 -16.37 16.99 7.05
N VAL A 211 -17.08 16.56 6.01
CA VAL A 211 -17.71 15.24 5.90
C VAL A 211 -17.16 14.45 4.72
N ILE A 212 -17.08 15.04 3.52
CA ILE A 212 -16.53 14.39 2.33
C ILE A 212 -15.01 14.40 2.44
N VAL A 213 -14.41 13.21 2.57
CA VAL A 213 -12.95 13.04 2.75
C VAL A 213 -12.24 12.49 1.52
N ALA A 214 -12.99 11.86 0.61
CA ALA A 214 -12.45 11.22 -0.58
C ALA A 214 -13.43 11.29 -1.74
N TRP A 215 -12.92 11.19 -2.98
CA TRP A 215 -13.71 11.03 -4.19
C TRP A 215 -13.16 9.90 -5.05
N ASP A 216 -14.06 9.05 -5.52
CA ASP A 216 -13.82 8.27 -6.72
C ASP A 216 -13.91 9.25 -7.90
N VAL A 217 -12.77 9.55 -8.52
CA VAL A 217 -12.68 10.50 -9.65
C VAL A 217 -13.15 9.81 -10.92
N VAL A 218 -12.65 8.60 -11.17
CA VAL A 218 -13.05 7.76 -12.29
C VAL A 218 -13.40 6.38 -11.78
N ASN A 219 -14.55 5.86 -12.20
CA ASN A 219 -15.00 4.50 -11.92
C ASN A 219 -14.99 3.66 -13.22
N GLU A 220 -14.43 2.46 -13.16
CA GLU A 220 -14.59 1.38 -14.16
C GLU A 220 -14.38 1.83 -15.62
N SER A 221 -13.27 2.51 -15.90
CA SER A 221 -13.00 3.05 -17.25
C SER A 221 -12.52 2.00 -18.25
N VAL A 222 -11.88 0.94 -17.76
CA VAL A 222 -11.27 -0.14 -18.56
C VAL A 222 -12.25 -1.31 -18.70
N ASP A 223 -12.29 -1.93 -19.87
CA ASP A 223 -13.10 -3.11 -20.14
C ASP A 223 -12.44 -4.40 -19.61
N ASP A 224 -13.25 -5.42 -19.37
CA ASP A 224 -12.85 -6.67 -18.71
C ASP A 224 -12.08 -7.63 -19.62
N TYR A 225 -12.10 -7.45 -20.95
CA TYR A 225 -11.60 -8.45 -21.90
C TYR A 225 -10.36 -7.98 -22.66
N THR A 226 -10.33 -6.71 -23.09
CA THR A 226 -9.25 -6.19 -23.94
C THR A 226 -8.25 -5.34 -23.16
N GLY A 227 -8.63 -4.86 -21.96
CA GLY A 227 -7.81 -3.96 -21.15
C GLY A 227 -7.71 -2.56 -21.77
N GLN A 228 -8.65 -2.18 -22.63
CA GLN A 228 -8.73 -0.86 -23.24
C GLN A 228 -9.88 -0.06 -22.62
N ILE A 229 -9.98 1.23 -22.98
CA ILE A 229 -11.12 2.04 -22.54
C ILE A 229 -12.41 1.46 -23.11
N ARG A 230 -13.44 1.33 -22.27
CA ARG A 230 -14.78 0.89 -22.67
C ARG A 230 -15.28 1.70 -23.86
N ASN A 231 -15.58 1.00 -24.96
CA ASN A 231 -16.04 1.59 -26.21
C ASN A 231 -17.50 1.22 -26.51
N ALA A 232 -18.15 2.03 -27.33
CA ALA A 232 -19.55 1.87 -27.66
C ALA A 232 -19.85 0.72 -28.62
N ASP A 233 -18.82 0.16 -29.25
CA ASP A 233 -18.94 -1.00 -30.15
C ASP A 233 -18.48 -2.31 -29.48
N ASP A 234 -17.96 -2.23 -28.25
CA ASP A 234 -17.52 -3.38 -27.48
C ASP A 234 -18.64 -3.90 -26.56
N ALA A 235 -18.45 -5.10 -26.02
CA ALA A 235 -19.42 -5.77 -25.16
C ALA A 235 -19.66 -5.04 -23.82
N GLN A 236 -18.78 -4.11 -23.45
CA GLN A 236 -18.93 -3.19 -22.33
C GLN A 236 -18.96 -1.75 -22.85
N VAL A 237 -20.19 -1.26 -23.05
CA VAL A 237 -20.46 0.02 -23.70
C VAL A 237 -19.99 1.19 -22.83
N GLY A 238 -19.22 2.09 -23.43
CA GLY A 238 -18.83 3.38 -22.84
C GLY A 238 -18.93 4.52 -23.84
N GLN A 239 -19.61 5.62 -23.47
CA GLN A 239 -19.69 6.83 -24.28
C GLN A 239 -18.32 7.52 -24.41
N TRP A 240 -17.46 7.40 -23.40
CA TRP A 240 -16.08 7.90 -23.48
C TRP A 240 -15.31 7.28 -24.64
N GLY A 241 -15.38 5.95 -24.81
CA GLY A 241 -14.76 5.31 -25.96
C GLY A 241 -15.35 5.79 -27.28
N ARG A 242 -16.66 6.07 -27.38
CA ARG A 242 -17.24 6.66 -28.61
C ARG A 242 -16.59 7.98 -29.01
N ILE A 243 -16.21 8.82 -28.04
CA ILE A 243 -15.57 10.11 -28.29
C ILE A 243 -14.07 9.95 -28.56
N PHE A 244 -13.39 9.13 -27.74
CA PHE A 244 -11.93 9.10 -27.68
C PHE A 244 -11.30 7.96 -28.48
N ARG A 245 -12.08 7.05 -29.09
CA ARG A 245 -11.59 5.90 -29.87
C ARG A 245 -10.54 6.29 -30.91
N ARG A 246 -9.49 5.48 -31.01
CA ARG A 246 -8.39 5.62 -31.96
C ARG A 246 -8.14 4.32 -32.75
N PRO A 247 -8.96 4.03 -33.77
CA PRO A 247 -8.83 2.81 -34.56
C PRO A 247 -7.48 2.72 -35.29
N ASP A 248 -6.88 3.87 -35.59
CA ASP A 248 -5.55 3.97 -36.17
C ASP A 248 -4.43 3.43 -35.26
N LEU A 249 -4.71 3.19 -33.97
CA LEU A 249 -3.77 2.66 -32.98
C LEU A 249 -4.04 1.19 -32.61
N ASP A 250 -4.94 0.47 -33.29
CA ASP A 250 -5.29 -0.90 -32.92
C ASP A 250 -4.13 -1.90 -32.95
N GLY A 251 -3.07 -1.60 -33.72
CA GLY A 251 -1.84 -2.39 -33.75
C GLY A 251 -0.90 -2.15 -32.57
N ASP A 252 -1.16 -1.16 -31.71
CA ASP A 252 -0.35 -0.80 -30.54
C ASP A 252 -1.27 -0.55 -29.31
N PRO A 253 -1.57 -1.60 -28.53
CA PRO A 253 -2.51 -1.52 -27.41
C PRO A 253 -2.13 -0.51 -26.32
N ASP A 254 -0.84 -0.28 -26.09
CA ASP A 254 -0.38 0.66 -25.05
C ASP A 254 -0.47 2.11 -25.55
N ALA A 255 -0.14 2.36 -26.83
CA ALA A 255 -0.35 3.67 -27.45
C ALA A 255 -1.85 4.00 -27.57
N ARG A 256 -2.68 3.01 -27.93
CA ARG A 256 -4.14 3.13 -27.95
C ARG A 256 -4.68 3.49 -26.57
N LEU A 257 -4.36 2.70 -25.54
CA LEU A 257 -4.80 2.98 -24.17
C LEU A 257 -4.39 4.40 -23.76
N THR A 258 -3.13 4.78 -24.01
CA THR A 258 -2.62 6.11 -23.68
C THR A 258 -3.45 7.19 -24.37
N ALA A 259 -3.72 7.08 -25.67
CA ALA A 259 -4.49 8.09 -26.39
C ALA A 259 -5.97 8.16 -25.94
N GLU A 260 -6.64 7.00 -25.84
CA GLU A 260 -8.06 6.90 -25.52
C GLU A 260 -8.38 7.32 -24.07
N SER A 261 -7.40 7.18 -23.17
CA SER A 261 -7.53 7.56 -21.76
C SER A 261 -7.26 9.03 -21.44
N ALA A 262 -7.15 9.90 -22.44
CA ALA A 262 -6.94 11.34 -22.22
C ALA A 262 -7.96 11.97 -21.26
N TRP A 263 -9.22 11.52 -21.31
CA TRP A 263 -10.28 12.00 -20.42
C TRP A 263 -10.08 11.57 -18.96
N VAL A 264 -9.46 10.40 -18.70
CA VAL A 264 -9.14 9.95 -17.33
C VAL A 264 -8.09 10.87 -16.72
N ARG A 265 -7.01 11.17 -17.46
CA ARG A 265 -5.99 12.13 -17.02
C ARG A 265 -6.59 13.51 -16.76
N GLN A 266 -7.43 14.00 -17.68
CA GLN A 266 -8.15 15.26 -17.49
C GLN A 266 -9.04 15.26 -16.25
N ALA A 267 -9.73 14.15 -15.94
CA ALA A 267 -10.57 14.07 -14.74
C ALA A 267 -9.75 14.30 -13.46
N PHE A 268 -8.63 13.60 -13.32
CA PHE A 268 -7.74 13.74 -12.17
C PHE A 268 -7.03 15.09 -12.11
N GLU A 269 -6.53 15.60 -13.24
CA GLU A 269 -5.96 16.96 -13.33
C GLU A 269 -6.99 18.01 -12.90
N SER A 270 -8.24 17.88 -13.33
CA SER A 270 -9.32 18.82 -12.97
C SER A 270 -9.66 18.70 -11.49
N ALA A 271 -9.80 17.47 -10.96
CA ALA A 271 -10.11 17.24 -9.56
C ALA A 271 -9.05 17.87 -8.64
N ARG A 272 -7.76 17.58 -8.90
CA ARG A 272 -6.64 18.15 -8.13
C ARG A 272 -6.54 19.67 -8.28
N LYS A 273 -6.73 20.21 -9.49
CA LYS A 273 -6.72 21.65 -9.75
C LYS A 273 -7.80 22.38 -8.95
N TRP A 274 -9.04 21.91 -9.01
CA TRP A 274 -10.18 22.62 -8.44
C TRP A 274 -10.30 22.45 -6.94
N GLU A 275 -9.92 21.30 -6.38
CA GLU A 275 -9.90 21.15 -4.92
C GLU A 275 -8.86 22.09 -4.28
N ASN A 276 -7.67 22.19 -4.90
CA ASN A 276 -6.62 23.11 -4.45
C ASN A 276 -7.08 24.56 -4.54
N ALA A 277 -7.76 24.94 -5.63
CA ALA A 277 -8.33 26.27 -5.79
C ALA A 277 -9.42 26.56 -4.74
N ALA A 278 -10.19 25.54 -4.33
CA ALA A 278 -11.20 25.65 -3.28
C ALA A 278 -10.62 25.55 -1.86
N GLY A 279 -9.33 25.24 -1.70
CA GLY A 279 -8.69 25.02 -0.40
C GLY A 279 -9.20 23.77 0.32
N VAL A 280 -9.71 22.79 -0.43
CA VAL A 280 -10.10 21.47 0.09
C VAL A 280 -9.09 20.43 -0.36
N HIS A 281 -8.83 19.45 0.49
CA HIS A 281 -7.81 18.43 0.24
C HIS A 281 -8.46 17.05 0.36
N TRP A 282 -9.23 16.68 -0.67
CA TRP A 282 -9.83 15.36 -0.74
C TRP A 282 -8.78 14.34 -1.16
N LYS A 283 -9.02 13.08 -0.78
CA LYS A 283 -8.30 11.95 -1.35
C LYS A 283 -8.93 11.55 -2.69
N LEU A 284 -8.12 11.51 -3.75
CA LEU A 284 -8.58 11.23 -5.10
C LEU A 284 -8.27 9.78 -5.50
N TYR A 285 -9.30 9.02 -5.84
CA TYR A 285 -9.23 7.58 -6.14
C TYR A 285 -9.59 7.26 -7.60
N TYR A 286 -8.88 6.29 -8.16
CA TYR A 286 -9.39 5.49 -9.29
C TYR A 286 -10.07 4.26 -8.70
N ASN A 287 -11.35 4.02 -9.00
CA ASN A 287 -12.12 2.91 -8.43
C ASN A 287 -12.50 1.90 -9.51
N ASP A 288 -12.28 0.62 -9.26
CA ASP A 288 -12.61 -0.45 -10.21
C ASP A 288 -12.62 -1.81 -9.52
N TYR A 289 -13.07 -2.83 -10.25
CA TYR A 289 -13.35 -4.16 -9.72
C TYR A 289 -12.34 -5.23 -10.15
N GLN A 290 -11.09 -4.87 -10.50
CA GLN A 290 -10.11 -5.88 -10.95
C GLN A 290 -9.74 -6.91 -9.87
N ASP A 291 -10.17 -6.68 -8.64
CA ASP A 291 -10.03 -7.59 -7.50
C ASP A 291 -11.23 -8.52 -7.29
N SER A 292 -12.21 -8.53 -8.21
CA SER A 292 -13.38 -9.41 -8.05
C SER A 292 -13.04 -10.89 -8.21
N ASN A 293 -14.04 -11.72 -7.93
CA ASN A 293 -14.15 -13.15 -8.20
C ASN A 293 -14.04 -13.61 -9.69
N LYS A 294 -13.19 -12.98 -10.52
CA LYS A 294 -12.94 -13.32 -11.93
C LYS A 294 -11.48 -13.01 -12.33
N LEU A 295 -11.03 -13.54 -13.46
CA LEU A 295 -9.74 -13.16 -14.05
C LEU A 295 -9.83 -11.76 -14.66
N TYR A 296 -8.82 -10.93 -14.40
CA TYR A 296 -8.79 -9.54 -14.85
C TYR A 296 -7.51 -9.15 -15.55
N GLU A 297 -6.76 -10.09 -16.10
CA GLU A 297 -5.77 -9.74 -17.12
C GLU A 297 -6.41 -9.79 -18.50
N PRO A 298 -6.20 -8.77 -19.37
CA PRO A 298 -5.21 -7.68 -19.25
C PRO A 298 -5.68 -6.41 -18.52
N LYS A 299 -6.90 -6.35 -17.97
CA LYS A 299 -7.48 -5.14 -17.34
C LYS A 299 -6.64 -4.57 -16.19
N GLU A 300 -6.14 -5.41 -15.27
CA GLU A 300 -5.32 -4.97 -14.13
C GLU A 300 -4.02 -4.33 -14.63
N SER A 301 -3.22 -5.06 -15.40
CA SER A 301 -1.94 -4.55 -15.90
C SER A 301 -2.09 -3.28 -16.75
N GLN A 302 -3.16 -3.17 -17.55
CA GLN A 302 -3.46 -1.96 -18.31
C GLN A 302 -3.94 -0.80 -17.42
N THR A 303 -4.70 -1.07 -16.35
CA THR A 303 -5.05 -0.05 -15.36
C THR A 303 -3.79 0.52 -14.69
N ILE A 304 -2.83 -0.33 -14.31
CA ILE A 304 -1.58 0.15 -13.72
C ILE A 304 -0.83 1.06 -14.72
N LYS A 305 -0.76 0.70 -16.01
CA LYS A 305 -0.14 1.57 -17.04
C LYS A 305 -0.89 2.90 -17.20
N LEU A 306 -2.22 2.87 -17.22
CA LEU A 306 -3.10 4.03 -17.28
C LEU A 306 -2.82 5.03 -16.15
N LEU A 307 -2.64 4.53 -14.93
CA LEU A 307 -2.51 5.35 -13.72
C LEU A 307 -1.11 5.91 -13.49
N LYS A 308 -0.04 5.25 -13.99
CA LYS A 308 1.36 5.73 -13.86
C LYS A 308 1.55 7.22 -14.17
N PRO A 309 1.12 7.75 -15.34
CA PRO A 309 1.30 9.18 -15.63
C PRO A 309 0.48 10.10 -14.71
N ILE A 310 -0.64 9.61 -14.15
CA ILE A 310 -1.49 10.38 -13.22
C ILE A 310 -0.81 10.48 -11.84
N HIS A 311 -0.21 9.37 -11.37
CA HIS A 311 0.57 9.33 -10.14
C HIS A 311 1.84 10.16 -10.24
N ALA A 312 2.58 10.05 -11.35
CA ALA A 312 3.76 10.88 -11.60
C ALA A 312 3.46 12.39 -11.60
N ALA A 313 2.24 12.78 -11.95
CA ALA A 313 1.77 14.17 -11.90
C ALA A 313 1.28 14.61 -10.49
N GLY A 314 1.15 13.70 -9.52
CA GLY A 314 0.64 13.99 -8.17
C GLY A 314 -0.89 14.15 -8.11
N ASN A 315 -1.62 13.65 -9.11
CA ASN A 315 -3.06 13.90 -9.22
C ASN A 315 -3.93 12.76 -8.66
N ILE A 316 -3.35 11.64 -8.25
CA ILE A 316 -4.05 10.50 -7.63
C ILE A 316 -3.41 10.20 -6.27
N ASP A 317 -4.25 9.99 -5.26
CA ASP A 317 -3.81 9.60 -3.92
C ASP A 317 -3.97 8.09 -3.69
N GLY A 318 -5.06 7.51 -4.20
CA GLY A 318 -5.47 6.16 -3.82
C GLY A 318 -5.90 5.26 -4.98
N TYR A 319 -5.64 3.96 -4.82
CA TYR A 319 -6.13 2.91 -5.69
C TYR A 319 -7.34 2.23 -5.02
N GLY A 320 -8.51 2.34 -5.66
CA GLY A 320 -9.77 1.78 -5.20
C GLY A 320 -10.01 0.39 -5.76
N MET A 321 -10.10 -0.58 -4.85
CA MET A 321 -10.46 -1.98 -5.11
C MET A 321 -11.91 -2.20 -4.67
N GLN A 322 -12.82 -2.54 -5.58
CA GLN A 322 -14.24 -2.68 -5.21
C GLN A 322 -14.48 -3.80 -4.21
N GLY A 323 -13.75 -4.90 -4.24
CA GLY A 323 -13.88 -5.97 -3.26
C GLY A 323 -15.07 -6.89 -3.52
N ARG A 324 -15.42 -7.12 -4.78
CA ARG A 324 -16.47 -8.06 -5.24
C ARG A 324 -15.99 -9.52 -5.15
N LEU A 325 -15.69 -9.99 -3.94
CA LEU A 325 -14.92 -11.20 -3.67
C LEU A 325 -15.79 -12.46 -3.62
N ALA A 326 -15.13 -13.62 -3.65
CA ALA A 326 -15.72 -14.90 -3.28
C ALA A 326 -14.68 -15.73 -2.55
N TRP A 327 -15.10 -16.64 -1.66
CA TRP A 327 -14.12 -17.52 -0.99
C TRP A 327 -13.31 -18.38 -1.96
N ALA A 328 -13.88 -18.66 -3.14
CA ALA A 328 -13.27 -19.52 -4.15
C ALA A 328 -12.21 -18.80 -5.00
N TYR A 329 -12.31 -17.48 -5.17
CA TYR A 329 -11.43 -16.67 -6.02
C TYR A 329 -11.71 -15.17 -5.79
N PRO A 330 -10.71 -14.27 -5.90
CA PRO A 330 -9.28 -14.55 -6.10
C PRO A 330 -8.63 -15.17 -4.87
N THR A 331 -7.40 -15.68 -5.00
CA THR A 331 -6.63 -16.12 -3.84
C THR A 331 -6.08 -14.92 -3.07
N ILE A 332 -5.76 -15.10 -1.78
CA ILE A 332 -5.15 -14.04 -0.95
C ILE A 332 -3.81 -13.57 -1.52
N ASP A 333 -3.03 -14.46 -2.15
CA ASP A 333 -1.76 -14.09 -2.80
C ASP A 333 -1.97 -13.19 -4.03
N MET A 334 -3.05 -13.39 -4.78
CA MET A 334 -3.41 -12.52 -5.90
C MET A 334 -3.84 -11.15 -5.42
N LEU A 335 -4.66 -11.10 -4.36
CA LEU A 335 -5.03 -9.83 -3.73
C LEU A 335 -3.81 -9.08 -3.20
N ARG A 336 -2.83 -9.78 -2.62
CA ARG A 336 -1.55 -9.19 -2.21
C ARG A 336 -0.82 -8.56 -3.40
N LYS A 337 -0.66 -9.31 -4.49
CA LYS A 337 -0.01 -8.82 -5.72
C LYS A 337 -0.69 -7.59 -6.29
N GLN A 338 -2.02 -7.56 -6.27
CA GLN A 338 -2.79 -6.41 -6.75
C GLN A 338 -2.63 -5.19 -5.83
N ILE A 339 -2.64 -5.38 -4.50
CA ILE A 339 -2.32 -4.31 -3.53
C ILE A 339 -0.92 -3.74 -3.82
N ASP A 340 0.08 -4.61 -3.97
CA ASP A 340 1.45 -4.21 -4.29
C ASP A 340 1.53 -3.44 -5.61
N ALA A 341 0.81 -3.89 -6.64
CA ALA A 341 0.74 -3.22 -7.94
C ALA A 341 0.07 -1.84 -7.84
N GLY A 342 -1.07 -1.75 -7.14
CA GLY A 342 -1.78 -0.50 -6.90
C GLY A 342 -0.91 0.53 -6.16
N LEU A 343 -0.12 0.09 -5.18
CA LEU A 343 0.84 0.93 -4.46
C LEU A 343 2.03 1.40 -5.30
N THR A 344 2.20 0.93 -6.54
CA THR A 344 3.16 1.51 -7.50
C THR A 344 2.64 2.74 -8.23
N VAL A 345 1.33 3.01 -8.15
CA VAL A 345 0.62 4.09 -8.87
C VAL A 345 -0.34 4.89 -7.98
N ALA A 346 -0.25 4.70 -6.67
CA ALA A 346 -1.00 5.41 -5.66
C ALA A 346 -0.28 5.30 -4.31
N ASP A 347 -0.62 6.16 -3.36
CA ASP A 347 0.03 6.20 -2.05
C ASP A 347 -0.69 5.33 -1.02
N GLU A 348 -1.98 5.09 -1.23
CA GLU A 348 -2.88 4.31 -0.38
C GLU A 348 -3.86 3.43 -1.19
N ILE A 349 -4.45 2.45 -0.50
CA ILE A 349 -5.48 1.54 -1.01
C ILE A 349 -6.79 1.80 -0.28
N SER A 350 -7.91 1.69 -0.99
CA SER A 350 -9.24 1.64 -0.41
C SER A 350 -9.98 0.43 -0.93
N ILE A 351 -10.64 -0.31 -0.04
CA ILE A 351 -11.65 -1.30 -0.43
C ILE A 351 -13.01 -0.59 -0.40
N THR A 352 -13.72 -0.51 -1.52
CA THR A 352 -14.78 0.51 -1.71
C THR A 352 -16.20 -0.03 -1.75
N GLU A 353 -16.41 -1.31 -2.09
CA GLU A 353 -17.73 -1.89 -2.38
C GLU A 353 -17.79 -3.38 -1.99
N SER A 354 -17.17 -3.75 -0.87
CA SER A 354 -16.85 -5.15 -0.65
C SER A 354 -18.07 -6.02 -0.34
N ASP A 355 -18.17 -7.11 -1.06
CA ASP A 355 -18.98 -8.28 -0.73
C ASP A 355 -18.10 -9.54 -0.81
N ILE A 356 -18.46 -10.58 -0.05
CA ILE A 356 -17.73 -11.86 -0.09
C ILE A 356 -18.74 -12.96 -0.36
N ARG A 357 -18.81 -13.43 -1.59
CA ARG A 357 -19.78 -14.44 -2.02
C ARG A 357 -19.41 -15.84 -1.56
N SER A 358 -20.44 -16.64 -1.35
CA SER A 358 -20.32 -18.03 -0.89
C SER A 358 -21.00 -19.05 -1.80
N ASP A 359 -21.62 -18.60 -2.89
CA ASP A 359 -22.32 -19.44 -3.86
C ASP A 359 -21.42 -20.07 -4.92
N PHE A 360 -20.12 -19.76 -4.87
CA PHE A 360 -19.11 -20.25 -5.80
C PHE A 360 -18.24 -21.36 -5.24
N GLU A 361 -17.68 -22.14 -6.16
CA GLU A 361 -16.59 -23.07 -5.91
C GLU A 361 -15.56 -22.95 -7.04
N PRO A 362 -14.29 -23.33 -6.80
CA PRO A 362 -13.31 -23.43 -7.87
C PRO A 362 -13.84 -24.29 -9.01
N ASN A 363 -13.70 -23.82 -10.25
CA ASN A 363 -14.16 -24.56 -11.41
C ASN A 363 -13.15 -25.67 -11.76
N PRO A 364 -13.51 -26.96 -11.66
CA PRO A 364 -12.60 -28.06 -12.01
C PRO A 364 -12.24 -28.09 -13.50
N ASP A 365 -13.04 -27.44 -14.34
CA ASP A 365 -12.86 -27.40 -15.80
C ASP A 365 -12.13 -26.13 -16.28
N TYR A 366 -11.61 -25.31 -15.35
CA TYR A 366 -10.85 -24.12 -15.68
C TYR A 366 -9.47 -24.46 -16.25
N ASP A 367 -9.18 -23.94 -17.45
CA ASP A 367 -7.87 -24.02 -18.10
C ASP A 367 -7.22 -22.63 -18.15
N PRO A 368 -6.18 -22.36 -17.35
CA PRO A 368 -5.52 -21.06 -17.33
C PRO A 368 -4.78 -20.72 -18.65
N SER A 369 -4.60 -21.68 -19.56
CA SER A 369 -4.01 -21.43 -20.89
C SER A 369 -5.01 -20.90 -21.91
N GLN A 370 -6.32 -21.00 -21.63
CA GLN A 370 -7.38 -20.53 -22.51
C GLN A 370 -7.89 -19.15 -22.07
N PRO A 371 -8.23 -18.25 -23.00
CA PRO A 371 -8.79 -16.97 -22.64
C PRO A 371 -10.18 -17.14 -22.04
N THR A 372 -10.45 -16.38 -20.99
CA THR A 372 -11.82 -16.17 -20.52
C THR A 372 -12.55 -15.28 -21.52
N ARG A 373 -13.73 -15.71 -21.97
CA ARG A 373 -14.52 -14.97 -22.99
C ARG A 373 -16.01 -15.05 -22.69
N ARG A 374 -16.79 -14.16 -23.30
CA ARG A 374 -18.26 -14.23 -23.23
C ARG A 374 -18.80 -15.48 -23.93
N VAL A 375 -19.95 -15.93 -23.44
CA VAL A 375 -20.77 -16.93 -24.12
C VAL A 375 -21.38 -16.31 -25.38
N THR A 376 -21.30 -17.07 -26.46
CA THR A 376 -21.84 -16.77 -27.78
C THR A 376 -23.01 -17.71 -28.09
N GLU A 377 -23.77 -17.40 -29.14
CA GLU A 377 -24.87 -18.26 -29.57
C GLU A 377 -24.39 -19.68 -29.96
N ALA A 378 -23.17 -19.79 -30.50
CA ALA A 378 -22.55 -21.07 -30.85
C ALA A 378 -22.34 -21.97 -29.63
N ASP A 379 -22.02 -21.41 -28.46
CA ASP A 379 -21.88 -22.17 -27.22
C ASP A 379 -23.25 -22.76 -26.77
N GLY A 380 -24.36 -22.14 -27.19
CA GLY A 380 -25.72 -22.64 -26.96
C GLY A 380 -26.06 -23.90 -27.75
N ALA A 381 -25.36 -24.17 -28.85
CA ALA A 381 -25.59 -25.35 -29.69
C ALA A 381 -24.88 -26.61 -29.17
N ASP A 382 -23.96 -26.46 -28.22
CA ASP A 382 -23.21 -27.57 -27.62
C ASP A 382 -23.78 -27.92 -26.22
N PRO A 383 -24.42 -29.09 -26.06
CA PRO A 383 -24.95 -29.52 -24.76
C PRO A 383 -23.87 -29.67 -23.68
N SER A 384 -22.61 -29.89 -24.05
CA SER A 384 -21.49 -30.02 -23.11
C SER A 384 -21.09 -28.69 -22.47
N HIS A 385 -21.41 -27.57 -23.12
CA HIS A 385 -21.17 -26.22 -22.59
C HIS A 385 -22.30 -25.72 -21.66
N GLN A 386 -23.36 -26.50 -21.43
CA GLN A 386 -24.47 -26.07 -20.59
C GLN A 386 -24.25 -26.37 -19.09
N TRP A 387 -24.87 -25.54 -18.25
CA TRP A 387 -24.94 -25.77 -16.80
C TRP A 387 -25.83 -26.99 -16.49
N PRO A 388 -25.55 -27.79 -15.44
CA PRO A 388 -24.49 -27.65 -14.44
C PRO A 388 -23.14 -28.24 -14.84
N THR A 389 -23.04 -28.91 -15.98
CA THR A 389 -21.86 -29.68 -16.39
C THR A 389 -20.60 -28.82 -16.41
N TYR A 390 -20.59 -27.73 -17.19
CA TYR A 390 -19.43 -26.86 -17.33
C TYR A 390 -19.40 -25.71 -16.29
N GLY A 391 -20.51 -25.46 -15.59
CA GLY A 391 -20.59 -24.48 -14.50
C GLY A 391 -20.53 -22.99 -14.90
N SER A 392 -19.79 -22.63 -15.95
CA SER A 392 -19.60 -21.28 -16.50
C SER A 392 -19.43 -21.35 -18.03
N CYS A 393 -20.52 -21.42 -18.79
CA CYS A 393 -20.60 -21.16 -20.26
C CYS A 393 -22.03 -21.42 -20.79
N SER A 394 -23.08 -21.09 -20.03
CA SER A 394 -24.44 -21.50 -20.36
C SER A 394 -25.20 -20.43 -21.13
N TRP A 395 -25.38 -20.65 -22.44
CA TRP A 395 -26.26 -19.80 -23.25
C TRP A 395 -27.66 -19.70 -22.64
N THR A 396 -28.26 -20.83 -22.24
CA THR A 396 -29.61 -20.85 -21.65
C THR A 396 -29.73 -19.99 -20.39
N ASN A 397 -28.72 -19.99 -19.53
CA ASN A 397 -28.77 -19.30 -18.23
C ASN A 397 -28.00 -17.97 -18.21
N ARG A 398 -27.44 -17.51 -19.33
CA ARG A 398 -26.62 -16.28 -19.39
C ARG A 398 -27.33 -15.03 -18.86
N ALA A 399 -28.66 -14.97 -18.92
CA ALA A 399 -29.43 -13.84 -18.40
C ALA A 399 -29.52 -13.83 -16.86
N ALA A 400 -29.26 -14.96 -16.19
CA ALA A 400 -29.19 -15.08 -14.73
C ALA A 400 -27.76 -14.88 -14.20
N ALA A 401 -26.85 -14.41 -15.05
CA ALA A 401 -25.44 -14.22 -14.75
C ALA A 401 -25.16 -12.97 -13.92
N ASN A 402 -23.95 -12.94 -13.36
CA ASN A 402 -23.36 -11.76 -12.74
C ASN A 402 -21.89 -11.54 -13.13
N GLY A 403 -21.56 -11.83 -14.39
CA GLY A 403 -20.28 -11.47 -15.00
C GLY A 403 -19.16 -12.50 -14.84
N ASN A 404 -19.40 -13.60 -14.13
CA ASN A 404 -18.48 -14.74 -13.98
C ASN A 404 -19.20 -16.07 -13.77
N THR A 405 -20.49 -16.10 -14.06
CA THR A 405 -21.35 -17.28 -13.99
C THR A 405 -22.25 -17.32 -15.19
N PHE A 406 -22.40 -18.48 -15.79
CA PHE A 406 -23.28 -18.70 -16.95
C PHE A 406 -22.98 -17.87 -18.21
N ASP A 407 -22.52 -16.62 -18.14
CA ASP A 407 -22.29 -15.69 -19.26
C ASP A 407 -20.83 -15.61 -19.74
N VAL A 408 -19.94 -16.32 -19.06
CA VAL A 408 -18.51 -16.40 -19.34
C VAL A 408 -18.09 -17.86 -19.48
N CYS A 409 -17.30 -18.17 -20.50
CA CYS A 409 -16.66 -19.47 -20.71
C CYS A 409 -15.22 -19.44 -20.17
N ASN A 410 -14.77 -20.57 -19.61
CA ASN A 410 -13.48 -20.71 -18.94
C ASN A 410 -13.26 -19.73 -17.76
N SER A 411 -14.22 -19.70 -16.83
CA SER A 411 -14.11 -18.94 -15.57
C SER A 411 -13.35 -19.76 -14.51
N PRO A 412 -12.52 -19.15 -13.65
CA PRO A 412 -11.82 -19.85 -12.57
C PRO A 412 -12.76 -20.35 -11.47
N VAL A 413 -13.98 -19.80 -11.43
CA VAL A 413 -15.03 -20.19 -10.50
C VAL A 413 -16.29 -20.56 -11.26
N ARG A 414 -17.06 -21.47 -10.67
CA ARG A 414 -18.42 -21.77 -11.10
C ARG A 414 -19.38 -21.67 -9.93
N ARG A 415 -20.66 -21.50 -10.24
CA ARG A 415 -21.70 -21.60 -9.22
C ARG A 415 -21.82 -23.04 -8.74
N ILE A 416 -21.92 -23.24 -7.42
CA ILE A 416 -22.08 -24.57 -6.82
C ILE A 416 -23.33 -25.22 -7.44
N PRO A 417 -23.21 -26.39 -8.10
CA PRO A 417 -24.36 -27.02 -8.78
C PRO A 417 -25.58 -27.22 -7.87
N ALA A 418 -25.35 -27.59 -6.60
CA ALA A 418 -26.40 -27.76 -5.60
C ALA A 418 -27.08 -26.44 -5.17
N TRP A 419 -26.43 -25.29 -5.41
CA TRP A 419 -27.04 -23.98 -5.15
C TRP A 419 -28.19 -23.71 -6.12
N GLY A 420 -28.05 -24.15 -7.38
CA GLY A 420 -28.99 -23.89 -8.45
C GLY A 420 -28.89 -22.46 -9.02
N THR A 421 -29.86 -22.06 -9.83
CA THR A 421 -29.92 -20.71 -10.43
C THR A 421 -30.68 -19.70 -9.57
N ALA A 422 -31.49 -20.17 -8.62
CA ALA A 422 -32.33 -19.35 -7.74
C ALA A 422 -31.65 -19.10 -6.38
N SER A 423 -32.44 -18.60 -5.42
CA SER A 423 -32.04 -18.47 -4.03
C SER A 423 -31.96 -19.82 -3.31
N ASN A 424 -31.00 -19.96 -2.38
CA ASN A 424 -30.78 -21.16 -1.57
C ASN A 424 -30.38 -20.82 -0.12
N ASP A 425 -31.39 -20.60 0.73
CA ASP A 425 -31.20 -20.30 2.16
C ASP A 425 -30.50 -21.43 2.91
N THR A 426 -30.84 -22.69 2.61
CA THR A 426 -30.27 -23.86 3.30
C THR A 426 -28.75 -23.90 3.14
N LEU A 427 -28.26 -23.72 1.91
CA LEU A 427 -26.83 -23.77 1.63
C LEU A 427 -26.11 -22.52 2.13
N ALA A 428 -26.70 -21.33 1.96
CA ALA A 428 -26.19 -20.06 2.50
C ALA A 428 -26.07 -20.04 4.04
N ASN A 429 -26.84 -20.88 4.74
CA ASN A 429 -26.83 -21.03 6.20
C ASN A 429 -26.13 -22.33 6.65
N SER A 430 -25.57 -23.12 5.73
CA SER A 430 -24.89 -24.36 6.11
C SER A 430 -23.54 -24.06 6.79
N PRO A 431 -23.16 -24.79 7.86
CA PRO A 431 -21.88 -24.59 8.52
C PRO A 431 -20.66 -24.70 7.60
N ASP A 432 -20.71 -25.57 6.58
CA ASP A 432 -19.61 -25.75 5.63
C ASP A 432 -19.37 -24.52 4.75
N ILE A 433 -20.44 -23.92 4.22
CA ILE A 433 -20.35 -22.71 3.40
C ILE A 433 -19.97 -21.50 4.25
N MET A 434 -20.56 -21.36 5.44
CA MET A 434 -20.22 -20.28 6.36
C MET A 434 -18.75 -20.32 6.78
N ARG A 435 -18.18 -21.51 7.04
CA ARG A 435 -16.75 -21.66 7.36
C ARG A 435 -15.85 -21.23 6.22
N LYS A 436 -16.13 -21.65 4.98
CA LYS A 436 -15.33 -21.27 3.80
C LYS A 436 -15.28 -19.75 3.61
N GLN A 437 -16.44 -19.09 3.69
CA GLN A 437 -16.52 -17.64 3.62
C GLN A 437 -15.79 -16.96 4.78
N ALA A 438 -15.97 -17.46 6.01
CA ALA A 438 -15.34 -16.90 7.20
C ALA A 438 -13.81 -17.06 7.20
N ASP A 439 -13.29 -18.20 6.74
CA ASP A 439 -11.86 -18.44 6.64
C ASP A 439 -11.22 -17.51 5.61
N PHE A 440 -11.84 -17.34 4.44
CA PHE A 440 -11.40 -16.36 3.45
C PHE A 440 -11.45 -14.93 4.01
N ALA A 441 -12.54 -14.55 4.66
CA ALA A 441 -12.67 -13.21 5.27
C ALA A 441 -11.61 -12.98 6.37
N ALA A 442 -11.29 -14.00 7.16
CA ALA A 442 -10.23 -13.94 8.16
C ALA A 442 -8.86 -13.68 7.51
N ASP A 443 -8.52 -14.43 6.46
CA ASP A 443 -7.24 -14.28 5.75
C ASP A 443 -7.15 -12.96 4.99
N TRP A 444 -8.27 -12.49 4.43
CA TRP A 444 -8.37 -11.21 3.76
C TRP A 444 -8.12 -10.04 4.72
N MET A 445 -8.77 -10.07 5.89
CA MET A 445 -8.54 -9.05 6.92
C MET A 445 -7.12 -9.11 7.49
N ASP A 446 -6.57 -10.30 7.69
CA ASP A 446 -5.16 -10.45 8.11
C ASP A 446 -4.19 -9.89 7.07
N LEU A 447 -4.47 -10.05 5.77
CA LEU A 447 -3.70 -9.42 4.70
C LEU A 447 -3.80 -7.89 4.78
N LEU A 448 -5.00 -7.33 4.88
CA LEU A 448 -5.17 -5.87 4.94
C LEU A 448 -4.49 -5.25 6.16
N LEU A 449 -4.56 -5.91 7.32
CA LEU A 449 -3.85 -5.48 8.53
C LEU A 449 -2.32 -5.49 8.33
N SER A 450 -1.77 -6.41 7.53
CA SER A 450 -0.34 -6.38 7.17
C SER A 450 0.08 -5.17 6.33
N TYR A 451 -0.86 -4.46 5.71
CA TYR A 451 -0.67 -3.18 5.00
C TYR A 451 -1.15 -1.98 5.83
N LYS A 452 -1.10 -2.06 7.16
CA LYS A 452 -1.46 -0.94 8.04
C LYS A 452 -0.74 0.35 7.66
N GLY A 453 -1.49 1.45 7.60
CA GLY A 453 -1.02 2.75 7.14
C GLY A 453 -0.97 2.91 5.61
N LYS A 454 -1.23 1.85 4.85
CA LYS A 454 -1.45 1.89 3.40
C LYS A 454 -2.91 1.64 3.02
N VAL A 455 -3.67 0.93 3.83
CA VAL A 455 -5.14 0.81 3.66
C VAL A 455 -5.83 1.95 4.40
N ALA A 456 -6.68 2.71 3.71
CA ALA A 456 -7.33 3.89 4.27
C ALA A 456 -8.80 3.64 4.66
N LEU A 457 -9.59 3.05 3.76
CA LEU A 457 -11.01 2.74 3.97
C LEU A 457 -11.34 1.31 3.55
N TYR A 458 -12.32 0.72 4.24
CA TYR A 458 -12.96 -0.53 3.88
C TYR A 458 -14.47 -0.37 3.96
N ASP A 459 -15.12 -0.25 2.82
CA ASP A 459 -16.57 -0.13 2.70
C ASP A 459 -17.18 -1.48 2.32
N TRP A 460 -18.18 -1.91 3.10
CA TRP A 460 -19.01 -3.08 2.78
C TRP A 460 -20.17 -2.68 1.88
N ASP A 461 -20.37 -3.36 0.75
CA ASP A 461 -21.56 -3.18 -0.08
C ASP A 461 -22.73 -4.02 0.44
N GLY A 462 -23.90 -3.37 0.57
CA GLY A 462 -25.18 -4.06 0.67
C GLY A 462 -25.81 -4.15 2.06
N THR A 463 -25.25 -3.55 3.10
CA THR A 463 -25.74 -3.74 4.48
C THR A 463 -27.15 -3.16 4.71
N SER A 464 -27.66 -2.41 3.73
CA SER A 464 -29.03 -1.92 3.65
C SER A 464 -29.89 -2.57 2.56
N ASP A 465 -29.32 -3.43 1.72
CA ASP A 465 -29.95 -3.88 0.49
C ASP A 465 -30.44 -5.31 0.61
N SER A 466 -31.72 -5.51 0.34
CA SER A 466 -32.36 -6.82 0.17
C SER A 466 -31.74 -7.67 -0.96
N SER A 467 -30.79 -7.11 -1.72
CA SER A 467 -30.21 -7.66 -2.95
C SER A 467 -28.80 -8.26 -2.79
N THR A 468 -27.98 -7.78 -1.85
CA THR A 468 -26.56 -8.18 -1.72
C THR A 468 -26.33 -9.13 -0.53
N PHE A 469 -27.16 -9.02 0.52
CA PHE A 469 -27.18 -9.92 1.68
C PHE A 469 -28.31 -10.93 1.58
N ASN A 470 -28.36 -11.67 0.47
CA ASN A 470 -29.46 -12.58 0.24
C ASN A 470 -29.00 -13.98 -0.17
N ARG A 471 -29.92 -14.90 0.11
CA ARG A 471 -29.99 -16.29 -0.30
C ARG A 471 -29.56 -16.62 -1.73
N THR A 472 -29.42 -15.64 -2.63
CA THR A 472 -29.01 -15.87 -4.01
C THR A 472 -27.49 -15.98 -4.15
N THR A 473 -26.71 -15.16 -3.45
CA THR A 473 -25.24 -15.10 -3.60
C THR A 473 -24.46 -15.42 -2.31
N GLY A 474 -25.15 -15.48 -1.17
CA GLY A 474 -24.58 -15.94 0.09
C GLY A 474 -23.64 -14.95 0.79
N GLY A 475 -23.58 -13.69 0.34
CA GLY A 475 -22.81 -12.62 0.99
C GLY A 475 -23.43 -12.24 2.35
N HIS A 476 -23.10 -12.96 3.42
CA HIS A 476 -23.71 -12.73 4.73
C HIS A 476 -22.64 -12.42 5.76
N LEU A 477 -22.57 -11.16 6.21
CA LEU A 477 -21.70 -10.72 7.31
C LEU A 477 -22.42 -10.69 8.66
N TRP A 478 -23.76 -10.69 8.74
CA TRP A 478 -24.46 -10.29 9.97
C TRP A 478 -25.09 -11.42 10.78
N SER A 479 -24.89 -11.36 12.09
CA SER A 479 -25.54 -12.19 13.11
C SER A 479 -26.78 -11.48 13.70
N GLY A 480 -27.75 -12.25 14.23
CA GLY A 480 -28.71 -11.74 15.21
C GLY A 480 -30.06 -11.21 14.71
N LEU A 481 -30.41 -11.40 13.43
CA LEU A 481 -31.78 -11.12 12.98
C LEU A 481 -32.72 -12.27 13.38
N SER A 482 -33.93 -11.94 13.87
CA SER A 482 -34.96 -12.94 14.16
C SER A 482 -35.23 -13.80 12.93
N GLY A 483 -34.87 -15.08 12.99
CA GLY A 483 -35.00 -16.04 11.87
C GLY A 483 -33.75 -16.27 11.03
N ASN A 484 -32.63 -15.59 11.32
CA ASN A 484 -31.34 -15.83 10.66
C ASN A 484 -30.29 -16.37 11.65
N PRO A 485 -29.55 -17.44 11.31
CA PRO A 485 -28.47 -17.95 12.14
C PRO A 485 -27.28 -16.99 12.16
N GLU A 486 -26.47 -17.09 13.22
CA GLU A 486 -25.24 -16.32 13.34
C GLU A 486 -24.30 -16.57 12.14
N LYS A 487 -23.63 -15.50 11.67
CA LYS A 487 -22.72 -15.58 10.53
C LYS A 487 -21.28 -15.60 10.98
N TYR A 488 -20.58 -16.68 10.64
CA TYR A 488 -19.19 -16.93 11.04
C TYR A 488 -18.23 -15.85 10.53
N SER A 489 -18.49 -15.33 9.33
CA SER A 489 -17.74 -14.23 8.70
C SER A 489 -17.71 -12.96 9.57
N PHE A 490 -18.78 -12.65 10.29
CA PHE A 490 -18.79 -11.54 11.25
C PHE A 490 -17.64 -11.67 12.24
N PHE A 491 -17.59 -12.84 12.90
CA PHE A 491 -16.65 -13.14 13.97
C PHE A 491 -15.23 -13.31 13.45
N ALA A 492 -15.08 -13.83 12.24
CA ALA A 492 -13.80 -13.86 11.53
C ALA A 492 -13.23 -12.45 11.32
N VAL A 493 -14.07 -11.53 10.83
CA VAL A 493 -13.71 -10.12 10.58
C VAL A 493 -13.44 -9.38 11.90
N ILE A 494 -14.34 -9.37 12.88
CA ILE A 494 -14.07 -8.70 14.17
C ILE A 494 -12.94 -9.36 14.96
N GLY A 495 -12.63 -10.62 14.67
CA GLY A 495 -11.57 -11.39 15.29
C GLY A 495 -10.17 -11.08 14.73
N ALA A 496 -10.05 -10.54 13.51
CA ALA A 496 -8.74 -10.34 12.88
C ALA A 496 -7.83 -9.36 13.66
N PRO A 497 -8.28 -8.16 14.10
CA PRO A 497 -7.45 -7.28 14.93
C PRO A 497 -7.13 -7.89 16.29
N ALA A 498 -7.98 -8.79 16.81
CA ALA A 498 -7.70 -9.50 18.05
C ALA A 498 -6.58 -10.56 17.85
N ARG A 499 -6.60 -11.29 16.73
CA ARG A 499 -5.53 -12.24 16.37
C ARG A 499 -4.21 -11.53 16.11
N GLU A 500 -4.23 -10.37 15.45
CA GLU A 500 -3.04 -9.55 15.26
C GLU A 500 -2.42 -9.15 16.61
N LYS A 501 -3.19 -8.58 17.52
CA LYS A 501 -2.71 -8.22 18.87
C LYS A 501 -2.18 -9.42 19.65
N LEU A 502 -2.75 -10.61 19.46
CA LEU A 502 -2.23 -11.85 20.03
C LEU A 502 -0.86 -12.20 19.44
N ARG A 503 -0.70 -12.11 18.12
CA ARG A 503 0.59 -12.34 17.43
C ARG A 503 1.65 -11.35 17.90
N ASP A 504 1.31 -10.07 18.03
CA ASP A 504 2.23 -9.04 18.55
C ASP A 504 2.64 -9.32 20.00
N ALA A 505 1.69 -9.71 20.85
CA ALA A 505 1.98 -10.08 22.23
C ALA A 505 2.89 -11.31 22.33
N ILE A 506 2.71 -12.30 21.44
CA ILE A 506 3.60 -13.46 21.34
C ILE A 506 5.00 -13.02 20.89
N ALA A 507 5.10 -12.23 19.83
CA ALA A 507 6.37 -11.73 19.30
C ALA A 507 7.14 -10.88 20.32
N ARG A 508 6.42 -10.11 21.15
CA ARG A 508 7.03 -9.36 22.27
C ARG A 508 7.78 -10.27 23.23
N VAL A 509 7.35 -11.51 23.44
CA VAL A 509 8.06 -12.44 24.34
C VAL A 509 9.48 -12.72 23.83
N ASP A 510 9.68 -12.74 22.51
CA ASP A 510 11.00 -13.00 21.90
C ASP A 510 11.97 -11.81 22.10
N THR A 511 11.47 -10.64 22.50
CA THR A 511 12.27 -9.46 22.87
C THR A 511 12.68 -9.43 24.34
N LEU A 512 12.10 -10.30 25.18
CA LEU A 512 12.38 -10.34 26.61
C LEU A 512 13.68 -11.11 26.87
N VAL A 513 14.39 -10.72 27.93
CA VAL A 513 15.60 -11.44 28.38
C VAL A 513 15.19 -12.39 29.52
N PRO A 514 15.15 -13.72 29.31
CA PRO A 514 14.63 -14.66 30.31
C PRO A 514 15.29 -14.55 31.68
N ALA A 515 16.60 -14.27 31.70
CA ALA A 515 17.41 -14.17 32.91
C ALA A 515 17.01 -13.00 33.83
N THR A 516 16.23 -12.03 33.34
CA THR A 516 15.78 -10.89 34.14
C THR A 516 14.46 -11.14 34.86
N TYR A 517 13.83 -12.29 34.63
CA TYR A 517 12.61 -12.71 35.31
C TYR A 517 12.96 -13.72 36.42
N ALA A 518 12.27 -13.62 37.56
CA ALA A 518 12.26 -14.71 38.53
C ALA A 518 11.77 -16.00 37.84
N THR A 519 12.29 -17.17 38.23
CA THR A 519 12.01 -18.44 37.53
C THR A 519 10.50 -18.75 37.45
N ASP A 520 9.75 -18.50 38.52
CA ASP A 520 8.31 -18.70 38.58
C ASP A 520 7.54 -17.69 37.69
N ALA A 521 8.03 -16.45 37.59
CA ALA A 521 7.48 -15.43 36.70
C ALA A 521 7.74 -15.78 35.23
N TRP A 522 8.96 -16.22 34.90
CA TRP A 522 9.29 -16.65 33.53
C TRP A 522 8.46 -17.87 33.10
N GLN A 523 8.25 -18.83 34.01
CA GLN A 523 7.35 -19.97 33.75
C GLN A 523 5.93 -19.52 33.41
N LYS A 524 5.39 -18.50 34.10
CA LYS A 524 4.07 -17.92 33.79
C LYS A 524 4.05 -17.27 32.41
N VAL A 525 5.10 -16.52 32.04
CA VAL A 525 5.25 -15.93 30.70
C VAL A 525 5.25 -17.02 29.63
N THR A 526 6.06 -18.07 29.80
CA THR A 526 6.14 -19.17 28.82
C THR A 526 4.82 -19.93 28.71
N ALA A 527 4.15 -20.21 29.83
CA ALA A 527 2.86 -20.89 29.82
C ALA A 527 1.77 -20.05 29.13
N ALA A 528 1.71 -18.75 29.42
CA ALA A 528 0.78 -17.84 28.76
C ALA A 528 1.09 -17.69 27.26
N ARG A 529 2.36 -17.67 26.87
CA ARG A 529 2.79 -17.64 25.47
C ARG A 529 2.38 -18.92 24.74
N ASP A 530 2.56 -20.08 25.36
CA ASP A 530 2.24 -21.36 24.72
C ASP A 530 0.71 -21.53 24.58
N ALA A 531 -0.06 -21.08 25.58
CA ALA A 531 -1.52 -20.98 25.48
C ALA A 531 -1.97 -20.00 24.37
N ALA A 532 -1.29 -18.86 24.24
CA ALA A 532 -1.53 -17.91 23.17
C ALA A 532 -1.19 -18.51 21.79
N LYS A 533 -0.04 -19.18 21.64
CA LYS A 533 0.39 -19.86 20.40
C LYS A 533 -0.62 -20.91 19.94
N ALA A 534 -1.25 -21.63 20.87
CA ALA A 534 -2.29 -22.60 20.56
C ALA A 534 -3.53 -21.99 19.87
N LEU A 535 -3.79 -20.70 20.05
CA LEU A 535 -4.93 -19.98 19.47
C LEU A 535 -4.61 -19.30 18.14
N VAL A 536 -3.33 -19.15 17.76
CA VAL A 536 -2.93 -18.40 16.55
C VAL A 536 -3.53 -19.01 15.28
N SER A 537 -3.55 -20.34 15.18
CA SER A 537 -4.11 -21.06 14.02
C SER A 537 -5.58 -21.41 14.17
N THR A 538 -6.24 -20.98 15.26
CA THR A 538 -7.66 -21.29 15.48
C THR A 538 -8.54 -20.30 14.71
N ARG A 539 -9.41 -20.84 13.84
CA ARG A 539 -10.43 -20.07 13.14
C ARG A 539 -11.54 -19.63 14.10
N ILE A 540 -12.05 -18.41 13.91
CA ILE A 540 -13.00 -17.77 14.82
C ILE A 540 -14.36 -17.65 14.14
N TYR A 541 -15.36 -18.31 14.72
CA TYR A 541 -16.72 -18.37 14.17
C TYR A 541 -17.80 -17.91 15.16
N SER A 542 -17.40 -17.47 16.35
CA SER A 542 -18.30 -16.98 17.40
C SER A 542 -17.62 -15.90 18.25
N ILE A 543 -18.41 -15.18 19.05
CA ILE A 543 -17.89 -14.18 19.99
C ILE A 543 -16.99 -14.81 21.06
N ASP A 544 -17.24 -16.06 21.46
CA ASP A 544 -16.40 -16.78 22.42
C ASP A 544 -15.00 -16.99 21.88
N GLY A 545 -14.85 -17.28 20.58
CA GLY A 545 -13.53 -17.36 19.94
C GLY A 545 -12.77 -16.03 19.98
N VAL A 546 -13.47 -14.92 19.70
CA VAL A 546 -12.89 -13.57 19.82
C VAL A 546 -12.45 -13.28 21.26
N ASN A 547 -13.31 -13.62 22.23
CA ASN A 547 -13.04 -13.40 23.65
C ASN A 547 -11.90 -14.29 24.17
N ALA A 548 -11.77 -15.52 23.68
CA ALA A 548 -10.67 -16.42 24.02
C ALA A 548 -9.32 -15.82 23.58
N VAL A 549 -9.23 -15.33 22.35
CA VAL A 549 -8.03 -14.65 21.82
C VAL A 549 -7.70 -13.39 22.62
N LYS A 550 -8.70 -12.55 22.91
CA LYS A 550 -8.51 -11.35 23.74
C LYS A 550 -8.05 -11.70 25.16
N SER A 551 -8.62 -12.74 25.76
CA SER A 551 -8.27 -13.19 27.11
C SER A 551 -6.85 -13.77 27.16
N ALA A 552 -6.44 -14.55 26.16
CA ALA A 552 -5.08 -15.05 26.05
C ALA A 552 -4.07 -13.91 25.85
N THR A 553 -4.41 -12.92 25.02
CA THR A 553 -3.58 -11.71 24.84
C THR A 553 -3.41 -10.95 26.16
N ALA A 554 -4.50 -10.75 26.90
CA ALA A 554 -4.49 -10.08 28.20
C ALA A 554 -3.67 -10.87 29.22
N ALA A 555 -3.89 -12.19 29.33
CA ALA A 555 -3.15 -13.05 30.23
C ALA A 555 -1.64 -13.06 29.93
N LEU A 556 -1.27 -13.07 28.65
CA LEU A 556 0.13 -12.95 28.23
C LEU A 556 0.70 -11.57 28.57
N THR A 557 -0.03 -10.50 28.28
CA THR A 557 0.39 -9.13 28.62
C THR A 557 0.57 -8.94 30.13
N ASP A 558 -0.35 -9.48 30.93
CA ASP A 558 -0.27 -9.45 32.40
C ASP A 558 0.89 -10.30 32.92
N ALA A 559 1.17 -11.46 32.31
CA ALA A 559 2.31 -12.29 32.67
C ALA A 559 3.65 -11.61 32.35
N ILE A 560 3.73 -10.85 31.25
CA ILE A 560 4.90 -10.04 30.90
C ILE A 560 5.11 -8.90 31.92
N GLY A 561 4.02 -8.29 32.40
CA GLY A 561 4.02 -7.25 33.44
C GLY A 561 4.57 -5.88 33.01
N ALA A 562 4.72 -4.96 33.98
CA ALA A 562 5.46 -3.69 33.84
C ALA A 562 6.93 -3.91 34.25
N TYR A 563 7.68 -4.57 33.40
CA TYR A 563 9.09 -4.84 33.65
C TYR A 563 9.93 -3.58 33.36
N GLU A 564 10.59 -3.01 34.38
CA GLU A 564 11.67 -2.02 34.24
C GLU A 564 13.02 -2.75 34.36
N ALA A 565 13.79 -2.77 33.27
CA ALA A 565 15.14 -3.33 33.28
C ALA A 565 16.11 -2.39 34.00
N THR A 566 16.99 -2.94 34.84
CA THR A 566 18.23 -2.27 35.24
C THR A 566 19.40 -3.00 34.58
N THR A 567 20.26 -2.26 33.88
CA THR A 567 21.46 -2.81 33.25
C THR A 567 22.66 -2.59 34.16
N ALA A 568 23.58 -3.56 34.16
CA ALA A 568 24.92 -3.43 34.72
C ALA A 568 25.90 -4.06 33.74
N ASP A 569 26.86 -3.28 33.27
CA ASP A 569 27.88 -3.75 32.35
C ASP A 569 28.99 -4.51 33.10
N GLY A 570 29.46 -5.60 32.50
CA GLY A 570 30.65 -6.34 32.95
C GLY A 570 31.62 -6.49 31.79
N THR A 571 32.85 -6.00 31.96
CA THR A 571 33.90 -6.10 30.93
C THR A 571 34.74 -7.36 31.12
N VAL A 572 34.93 -8.14 30.06
CA VAL A 572 35.96 -9.19 29.97
C VAL A 572 37.09 -8.67 29.09
N GLY A 573 38.34 -8.77 29.55
CA GLY A 573 39.51 -8.26 28.83
C GLY A 573 40.78 -9.08 29.07
N GLY A 574 41.78 -8.88 28.20
CA GLY A 574 43.14 -9.41 28.34
C GLY A 574 44.16 -8.28 28.09
N ALA A 575 45.33 -8.36 28.72
CA ALA A 575 46.36 -7.33 28.64
C ALA A 575 47.51 -7.77 27.72
N VAL A 576 47.94 -6.88 26.82
CA VAL A 576 49.21 -7.01 26.09
C VAL A 576 50.27 -6.20 26.86
N PRO A 577 51.32 -6.83 27.40
CA PRO A 577 52.38 -6.09 28.09
C PRO A 577 53.12 -5.12 27.16
N ALA A 578 53.48 -3.95 27.69
CA ALA A 578 54.42 -3.04 27.04
C ALA A 578 55.74 -3.78 26.80
N THR A 579 56.10 -3.96 25.53
CA THR A 579 57.27 -4.72 25.09
C THR A 579 58.03 -3.89 24.08
N LEU A 580 59.29 -3.63 24.40
CA LEU A 580 60.26 -3.02 23.48
C LEU A 580 61.52 -3.88 23.51
N SER A 581 61.90 -4.46 22.37
CA SER A 581 63.05 -5.35 22.27
C SER A 581 63.84 -5.08 21.00
N LEU A 582 65.16 -5.02 21.16
CA LEU A 582 66.14 -4.83 20.10
C LEU A 582 67.22 -5.90 20.22
N THR A 583 67.36 -6.72 19.18
CA THR A 583 68.41 -7.73 19.09
C THR A 583 69.31 -7.42 17.90
N LEU A 584 70.62 -7.32 18.13
CA LEU A 584 71.60 -7.13 17.05
C LEU A 584 72.13 -8.47 16.54
N GLY A 585 72.41 -8.55 15.23
CA GLY A 585 73.11 -9.65 14.60
C GLY A 585 74.60 -9.68 14.93
N ALA A 586 75.35 -10.52 14.22
CA ALA A 586 76.80 -10.61 14.38
C ALA A 586 77.48 -9.26 14.10
N ALA A 587 78.58 -8.95 14.79
CA ALA A 587 79.31 -7.69 14.58
C ALA A 587 79.78 -7.57 13.12
N ALA A 588 79.53 -6.42 12.50
CA ALA A 588 79.96 -6.15 11.14
C ALA A 588 81.49 -6.00 11.07
N ALA A 589 82.11 -6.61 10.06
CA ALA A 589 83.56 -6.51 9.83
C ALA A 589 83.81 -5.94 8.42
N PHE A 590 84.61 -4.87 8.35
CA PHE A 590 85.09 -4.37 7.07
C PHE A 590 86.14 -5.33 6.47
N PRO A 591 86.25 -5.39 5.13
CA PRO A 591 87.41 -6.03 4.53
C PRO A 591 88.70 -5.23 4.87
N PRO A 592 89.89 -5.84 4.70
CA PRO A 592 91.16 -5.18 5.04
C PRO A 592 91.33 -3.82 4.33
N PHE A 593 91.64 -2.78 5.10
CA PHE A 593 91.98 -1.46 4.56
C PHE A 593 93.35 -1.50 3.87
N VAL A 594 93.43 -0.98 2.65
CA VAL A 594 94.63 -1.06 1.80
C VAL A 594 95.36 0.28 1.83
N PRO A 595 96.60 0.36 2.35
CA PRO A 595 97.36 1.61 2.34
C PRO A 595 97.64 2.12 0.93
N GLY A 596 97.54 3.43 0.72
CA GLY A 596 97.88 4.08 -0.55
C GLY A 596 96.78 4.02 -1.62
N VAL A 597 95.62 3.44 -1.32
CA VAL A 597 94.50 3.28 -2.26
C VAL A 597 93.26 3.96 -1.69
N GLU A 598 92.68 4.89 -2.46
CA GLU A 598 91.40 5.49 -2.08
C GLU A 598 90.26 4.50 -2.29
N ASN A 599 89.45 4.27 -1.25
CA ASN A 599 88.31 3.35 -1.34
C ASN A 599 87.24 3.61 -0.27
N ASP A 600 86.00 3.28 -0.59
CA ASP A 600 84.86 3.25 0.34
C ASP A 600 84.57 1.82 0.79
N TYR A 601 84.96 1.51 2.03
CA TYR A 601 84.73 0.21 2.63
C TYR A 601 83.32 0.13 3.18
N THR A 602 82.62 -0.98 2.93
CA THR A 602 81.27 -1.24 3.44
C THR A 602 81.22 -2.54 4.23
N ALA A 603 80.47 -2.54 5.34
CA ALA A 603 80.15 -3.74 6.13
C ALA A 603 78.69 -3.67 6.61
N THR A 604 78.05 -4.80 6.88
CA THR A 604 76.64 -4.85 7.29
C THR A 604 76.39 -5.77 8.49
N THR A 605 75.34 -5.47 9.25
CA THR A 605 74.73 -6.37 10.24
C THR A 605 73.20 -6.18 10.23
N THR A 606 72.48 -6.92 11.06
CA THR A 606 71.02 -6.82 11.22
C THR A 606 70.65 -6.35 12.63
N ALA A 607 69.49 -5.73 12.75
CA ALA A 607 68.81 -5.45 14.00
C ALA A 607 67.37 -5.97 13.90
N THR A 608 66.87 -6.69 14.90
CA THR A 608 65.49 -7.16 14.97
C THR A 608 64.74 -6.33 15.99
N VAL A 609 63.65 -5.70 15.56
CA VAL A 609 62.83 -4.77 16.36
C VAL A 609 61.48 -5.39 16.68
N LEU A 610 61.10 -5.37 17.95
CA LEU A 610 59.76 -5.71 18.45
C LEU A 610 59.26 -4.56 19.33
N SER A 611 58.07 -4.03 19.03
CA SER A 611 57.39 -3.00 19.80
C SER A 611 55.89 -3.26 19.86
N THR A 612 55.31 -3.27 21.06
CA THR A 612 53.85 -3.21 21.23
C THR A 612 53.30 -1.79 21.33
N ALA A 613 54.18 -0.77 21.34
CA ALA A 613 53.80 0.64 21.40
C ALA A 613 53.28 1.17 20.05
N GLY A 614 52.55 2.29 20.11
CA GLY A 614 52.03 2.97 18.92
C GLY A 614 53.11 3.59 18.04
N ASP A 615 54.31 3.81 18.57
CA ASP A 615 55.47 4.30 17.86
C ASP A 615 56.77 3.64 18.34
N ALA A 616 57.78 3.60 17.47
CA ALA A 616 59.14 3.24 17.86
C ALA A 616 60.17 3.93 16.97
N THR A 617 61.34 4.24 17.51
CA THR A 617 62.47 4.86 16.79
C THR A 617 63.75 4.12 17.13
N LEU A 618 64.50 3.70 16.10
CA LEU A 618 65.83 3.12 16.21
C LEU A 618 66.88 4.19 15.88
N SER A 619 67.82 4.38 16.81
CA SER A 619 68.93 5.33 16.68
C SER A 619 70.27 4.66 16.99
N VAL A 620 71.36 5.29 16.57
CA VAL A 620 72.73 4.89 16.93
C VAL A 620 73.44 6.07 17.59
N SER A 621 74.29 5.78 18.58
CA SER A 621 75.21 6.76 19.17
C SER A 621 76.06 7.43 18.09
N ASP A 622 76.61 8.62 18.38
CA ASP A 622 77.54 9.29 17.46
C ASP A 622 78.63 8.33 16.95
N PRO A 623 78.66 8.04 15.62
CA PRO A 623 79.59 7.09 15.07
C PRO A 623 81.06 7.45 15.26
N GLY A 624 81.41 8.74 15.32
CA GLY A 624 82.78 9.22 15.43
C GLY A 624 83.73 8.59 14.39
N PHE A 625 84.96 8.26 14.79
CA PHE A 625 86.00 7.71 13.92
C PHE A 625 86.39 6.30 14.36
N LEU A 626 86.73 5.42 13.42
CA LEU A 626 87.39 4.17 13.78
C LEU A 626 88.81 4.46 14.29
N THR A 627 89.21 3.75 15.34
CA THR A 627 90.50 3.99 16.02
C THR A 627 91.33 2.71 16.10
N ASN A 628 92.65 2.85 15.92
CA ASN A 628 93.66 1.85 16.23
C ASN A 628 94.53 2.42 17.36
N GLY A 629 94.20 2.06 18.60
CA GLY A 629 94.75 2.71 19.80
C GLY A 629 94.40 4.21 19.83
N ALA A 630 95.39 5.07 20.09
CA ALA A 630 95.20 6.53 20.08
C ALA A 630 95.09 7.15 18.67
N PHE A 631 95.18 6.35 17.61
CA PHE A 631 95.17 6.84 16.24
C PHE A 631 93.78 6.70 15.61
N ALA A 632 93.19 7.80 15.17
CA ALA A 632 91.89 7.82 14.49
C ALA A 632 92.05 7.96 12.97
N LEU A 633 91.12 7.39 12.22
CA LEU A 633 90.98 7.69 10.79
C LEU A 633 90.52 9.14 10.59
N SER A 634 90.82 9.73 9.42
CA SER A 634 90.48 11.12 9.10
C SER A 634 88.99 11.32 8.80
N ASP A 635 88.32 10.31 8.24
CA ASP A 635 86.91 10.35 7.93
C ASP A 635 86.06 9.59 8.95
N PRO A 636 84.90 10.14 9.35
CA PRO A 636 84.05 9.50 10.33
C PRO A 636 83.40 8.24 9.77
N LEU A 637 83.16 7.28 10.66
CA LEU A 637 82.36 6.10 10.38
C LEU A 637 80.92 6.55 10.05
N ARG A 638 80.34 6.04 8.97
CA ARG A 638 78.94 6.33 8.61
C ARG A 638 78.07 5.12 8.89
N VAL A 639 76.90 5.33 9.49
CA VAL A 639 75.92 4.29 9.80
C VAL A 639 74.59 4.64 9.15
N ALA A 640 73.97 3.68 8.47
CA ALA A 640 72.66 3.82 7.85
C ALA A 640 71.75 2.64 8.19
N PHE A 641 70.48 2.92 8.45
CA PHE A 641 69.43 1.93 8.67
C PHE A 641 68.56 1.78 7.44
N SER A 642 68.11 0.57 7.12
CA SER A 642 67.05 0.38 6.12
C SER A 642 65.70 0.96 6.58
N ARG A 643 65.51 1.03 7.90
CA ARG A 643 64.34 1.64 8.57
C ARG A 643 64.72 2.09 9.98
N SER A 644 64.30 3.27 10.37
CA SER A 644 64.59 3.84 11.69
C SER A 644 63.35 4.24 12.50
N ALA A 645 62.14 4.13 11.93
CA ALA A 645 60.90 4.54 12.61
C ALA A 645 59.69 3.65 12.25
N TRP A 646 58.79 3.51 13.22
CA TRP A 646 57.50 2.81 13.14
C TRP A 646 56.40 3.67 13.74
N THR A 647 55.23 3.68 13.11
CA THR A 647 54.02 4.42 13.54
C THR A 647 52.89 3.48 13.96
N ALA A 648 53.23 2.22 14.25
CA ALA A 648 52.32 1.18 14.74
C ALA A 648 53.15 0.07 15.42
N PRO A 649 52.51 -0.80 16.23
CA PRO A 649 53.15 -1.99 16.78
C PRO A 649 53.79 -2.84 15.69
N VAL A 650 54.94 -3.41 15.99
CA VAL A 650 55.72 -4.20 15.03
C VAL A 650 56.30 -5.42 15.71
N THR A 651 56.28 -6.55 15.00
CA THR A 651 56.74 -7.84 15.53
C THR A 651 57.92 -8.35 14.72
N ASN A 652 59.08 -8.46 15.38
CA ASN A 652 60.30 -9.06 14.82
C ASN A 652 60.73 -8.49 13.46
N ASP A 653 60.59 -7.18 13.27
CA ASP A 653 60.94 -6.52 11.99
C ASP A 653 62.46 -6.47 11.82
N PRO A 654 63.01 -7.04 10.74
CA PRO A 654 64.44 -6.99 10.46
C PRO A 654 64.84 -5.66 9.82
N VAL A 655 65.83 -5.00 10.41
CA VAL A 655 66.46 -3.78 9.93
C VAL A 655 67.90 -4.08 9.52
N ALA A 656 68.26 -3.74 8.29
CA ALA A 656 69.65 -3.81 7.85
C ALA A 656 70.41 -2.57 8.35
N VAL A 657 71.56 -2.79 8.98
CA VAL A 657 72.47 -1.73 9.44
C VAL A 657 73.72 -1.77 8.57
N THR A 658 73.97 -0.69 7.84
CA THR A 658 75.13 -0.56 6.94
C THR A 658 76.14 0.41 7.50
N PHE A 659 77.39 -0.02 7.59
CA PHE A 659 78.54 0.78 7.97
C PHE A 659 79.37 1.13 6.75
N ARG A 660 79.84 2.37 6.65
CA ARG A 660 80.77 2.80 5.61
C ARG A 660 81.94 3.57 6.19
N GLN A 661 83.14 3.24 5.73
CA GLN A 661 84.38 3.94 6.07
C GLN A 661 85.11 4.32 4.79
N HIS A 662 85.26 5.62 4.57
CA HIS A 662 86.13 6.13 3.51
C HIS A 662 87.59 6.10 3.98
N ILE A 663 88.51 5.71 3.09
CA ILE A 663 89.94 5.85 3.28
C ILE A 663 90.50 6.60 2.07
N GLY A 664 91.14 7.74 2.29
CA GLY A 664 91.75 8.53 1.22
C GLY A 664 93.09 7.95 0.73
N ALA A 665 93.46 8.19 -0.54
CA ALA A 665 94.70 7.66 -1.14
C ALA A 665 95.98 8.00 -0.37
N THR A 666 96.01 9.14 0.34
CA THR A 666 97.16 9.60 1.12
C THR A 666 97.01 9.41 2.63
N GLN A 667 95.92 8.78 3.07
CA GLN A 667 95.62 8.62 4.49
C GLN A 667 96.57 7.59 5.14
N PRO A 668 97.30 7.96 6.21
CA PRO A 668 98.18 7.02 6.89
C PRO A 668 97.38 5.96 7.65
N LEU A 669 97.73 4.68 7.45
CA LEU A 669 97.16 3.54 8.15
C LEU A 669 98.22 2.85 9.04
N ARG A 670 97.84 2.51 10.27
CA ARG A 670 98.67 1.72 11.20
C ARG A 670 98.31 0.24 11.07
N THR A 671 99.32 -0.63 11.14
CA THR A 671 99.10 -2.08 11.27
C THR A 671 98.26 -2.36 12.52
N GLY A 672 97.29 -3.26 12.41
CA GLY A 672 96.38 -3.65 13.50
C GLY A 672 94.92 -3.35 13.18
N SER A 673 94.05 -3.59 14.15
CA SER A 673 92.61 -3.45 13.98
C SER A 673 92.15 -2.03 14.31
N TYR A 674 91.31 -1.49 13.44
CA TYR A 674 90.56 -0.26 13.68
C TYR A 674 89.15 -0.63 14.15
N SER A 675 88.72 -0.10 15.29
CA SER A 675 87.40 -0.40 15.84
C SER A 675 86.75 0.83 16.48
N LYS A 676 85.43 0.75 16.62
CA LYS A 676 84.59 1.69 17.34
C LYS A 676 83.39 0.92 17.91
N THR A 677 83.10 1.12 19.18
CA THR A 677 81.86 0.62 19.80
C THR A 677 80.74 1.62 19.55
N LEU A 678 79.59 1.12 19.10
CA LEU A 678 78.38 1.89 18.86
C LEU A 678 77.24 1.35 19.73
N THR A 679 76.41 2.25 20.24
CA THR A 679 75.21 1.90 21.01
C THR A 679 73.98 2.13 20.14
N PHE A 680 73.19 1.09 19.94
CA PHE A 680 71.91 1.17 19.24
C PHE A 680 70.79 1.28 20.26
N THR A 681 69.90 2.25 20.09
CA THR A 681 68.80 2.52 21.02
C THR A 681 67.48 2.43 20.29
N LEU A 682 66.61 1.56 20.76
CA LEU A 682 65.20 1.53 20.38
C LEU A 682 64.39 2.25 21.46
N SER A 683 63.59 3.24 21.07
CA SER A 683 62.79 4.06 22.00
C SER A 683 61.37 4.27 21.47
N THR A 684 60.41 4.52 22.36
CA THR A 684 59.03 4.91 22.04
C THR A 684 58.66 6.15 22.86
N THR A 685 57.79 7.01 22.34
CA THR A 685 57.24 8.14 23.10
C THR A 685 55.92 7.78 23.80
N THR A 686 55.35 6.61 23.49
CA THR A 686 54.12 6.07 24.07
C THR A 686 54.32 4.65 24.62
N PRO A 687 55.13 4.48 25.69
CA PRO A 687 55.52 3.18 26.24
C PRO A 687 54.40 2.38 26.88
#